data_AF-G0UWJ8-F1
#
_entry.id   AF-G0UWJ8-F1
#
_cell.length_a   1.000
_cell.length_b   1.000
_cell.length_c   1.000
_cell.angle_alpha   90.00
_cell.angle_beta   90.00
_cell.angle_gamma   90.00
#
_symmetry.space_group_name_H-M   'P 1'
#
loop_
_entity.id
_entity.type
_entity.pdbx_description
1 polymer ?
#
loop_
_entity_poly.entity_id
_entity_poly.type
_entity_poly.pdbx_seq_one_letter_code
_entity_poly.pdbx_strand_id
1 'polypeptide(L)'
;MLTVTEDKVPVPLIPDTDLCDVRIGAADPAMFFSIKLEKPSKLSIEFQEFNTASRCVLLLSPSDPHPSKHTAVWKLLSPEPTKSLTILPADPSYQLGVLYLAIRYVEDNGNSFFRIRLTLQESYEAEWYSLINKSLFVGSWLGFYYHGFGRVVYGIDSQDVEESSLKWSACSLKGENSRLHSWTGVTSVVRTSLLGVPRADIGWLIIILPFPSAEVYEGEWVNGKKEGLGVYQWSDRSYWGMWKAGMREGFGVLSTSNNFCYEGEWHLDRRCGFGKAFYENGSRYEGDWDNDMRCGEGLFVYPGGVTVSGTWRDDTLCPDVTTYYPDGSFYVGEWVNGCRQGTGKHTDAPGNVFVGVWVDDKLTGQVELKFANNVVCIATWERGERQDGVFTFPNGEVYVGGWNDVLLCREGVGHCTYPNGDEYEGGWSGDKRHGFGKLVEAGGSRTYAGEWSEGVRHGLGVQKSDDGVYYGEFKNDVRCGQGYYQGRCGSLYRGSWQDDCQVGHGIALEGDGSSIREGLFLFGRLQSFGSSRSHNDMYTGTWLDGKRQGVGVTSLPDGTVMRSIWHRGEPQDGFVHYRYNNGDVYEGSWSCGLRCGSGTLRFADGSVYVGEWLDDKPHGCGCFTDACGETHVGEWFTGVQQNVRGKIYFVDGSMYEGDVCNRQPHGKGCLHFPDGTVFEGTFKNGIYAV
;
A
#
# COMPACT_ATOMS: atom_id res chain seq x y z
N MET A 1 27.31 -3.69 70.45
CA MET A 1 28.77 -3.45 70.56
C MET A 1 29.44 -4.10 69.37
N LEU A 2 29.76 -3.32 68.33
CA LEU A 2 30.63 -3.76 67.25
C LEU A 2 32.08 -3.60 67.76
N THR A 3 32.69 -4.69 68.22
CA THR A 3 34.15 -4.74 68.36
C THR A 3 34.73 -4.83 66.97
N VAL A 4 35.29 -3.71 66.48
CA VAL A 4 35.97 -3.60 65.19
C VAL A 4 37.16 -4.56 65.19
N THR A 5 37.11 -5.56 64.31
CA THR A 5 38.11 -6.63 64.16
C THR A 5 39.36 -6.14 63.43
N GLU A 6 40.43 -6.91 63.60
CA GLU A 6 41.87 -6.64 63.39
C GLU A 6 42.34 -6.06 62.04
N ASP A 7 41.46 -5.83 61.06
CA ASP A 7 41.83 -5.38 59.71
C ASP A 7 41.63 -3.87 59.45
N LYS A 8 41.15 -3.10 60.45
CA LYS A 8 40.94 -1.63 60.35
C LYS A 8 40.21 -1.18 59.07
N VAL A 9 39.29 -1.97 58.55
CA VAL A 9 38.54 -1.65 57.32
C VAL A 9 37.55 -0.50 57.60
N PRO A 10 37.48 0.55 56.75
CA PRO A 10 36.55 1.65 56.95
C PRO A 10 35.07 1.21 56.90
N VAL A 11 34.33 1.47 57.97
CA VAL A 11 32.90 1.10 58.09
C VAL A 11 32.03 2.09 57.31
N PRO A 12 31.09 1.65 56.44
CA PRO A 12 30.22 2.59 55.73
C PRO A 12 29.30 3.36 56.69
N LEU A 13 29.37 4.69 56.65
CA LEU A 13 28.44 5.60 57.32
C LEU A 13 27.25 5.86 56.38
N ILE A 14 26.05 5.50 56.85
CA ILE A 14 24.81 5.68 56.10
C ILE A 14 24.25 7.07 56.44
N PRO A 15 23.92 7.92 55.43
CA PRO A 15 23.29 9.21 55.66
C PRO A 15 21.98 9.10 56.44
N ASP A 16 21.67 10.14 57.21
CA ASP A 16 20.50 10.35 58.05
C ASP A 16 20.23 9.25 59.09
N THR A 17 21.25 8.43 59.36
CA THR A 17 21.24 7.41 60.41
C THR A 17 22.18 7.83 61.54
N ASP A 18 21.68 7.77 62.77
CA ASP A 18 22.51 8.00 63.96
C ASP A 18 23.29 6.74 64.32
N LEU A 19 24.62 6.86 64.38
CA LEU A 19 25.45 5.83 65.00
C LEU A 19 25.74 6.24 66.45
N CYS A 20 25.01 5.63 67.38
CA CYS A 20 25.08 5.91 68.82
C CYS A 20 25.92 4.87 69.59
N ASP A 21 26.34 5.25 70.80
CA ASP A 21 27.00 4.39 71.78
C ASP A 21 28.25 3.65 71.28
N VAL A 22 29.00 4.28 70.37
CA VAL A 22 30.25 3.71 69.84
C VAL A 22 31.39 4.00 70.80
N ARG A 23 32.12 2.96 71.21
CA ARG A 23 33.24 3.06 72.14
C ARG A 23 34.56 3.26 71.38
N ILE A 24 35.35 4.24 71.78
CA ILE A 24 36.75 4.44 71.34
C ILE A 24 37.64 4.70 72.57
N GLY A 25 38.93 4.36 72.53
CA GLY A 25 39.79 4.61 73.67
C GLY A 25 41.24 4.23 73.45
N ALA A 26 42.07 4.31 74.49
CA ALA A 26 43.52 4.15 74.35
C ALA A 26 43.96 2.78 73.78
N ALA A 27 43.18 1.72 74.00
CA ALA A 27 43.47 0.39 73.46
C ALA A 27 43.19 0.26 71.94
N ASP A 28 42.25 1.05 71.42
CA ASP A 28 41.95 1.14 69.99
C ASP A 28 41.70 2.62 69.62
N PRO A 29 42.77 3.37 69.33
CA PRO A 29 42.73 4.82 69.31
C PRO A 29 42.18 5.41 68.01
N ALA A 30 41.67 4.60 67.07
CA ALA A 30 41.17 5.11 65.80
C ALA A 30 40.05 4.23 65.23
N MET A 31 38.95 4.86 64.83
CA MET A 31 37.94 4.24 63.98
C MET A 31 37.89 4.91 62.62
N PHE A 32 37.66 4.11 61.59
CA PHE A 32 37.63 4.53 60.20
C PHE A 32 36.26 4.28 59.61
N PHE A 33 35.78 5.23 58.83
CA PHE A 33 34.49 5.18 58.17
C PHE A 33 34.64 5.57 56.70
N SER A 34 33.75 5.04 55.87
CA SER A 34 33.61 5.42 54.46
C SER A 34 32.25 6.08 54.22
N ILE A 35 32.22 7.15 53.45
CA ILE A 35 31.04 7.93 53.09
C ILE A 35 30.96 7.90 51.58
N LYS A 36 29.86 7.35 51.02
CA LYS A 36 29.68 7.28 49.58
C LYS A 36 29.01 8.56 49.08
N LEU A 37 29.67 9.26 48.17
CA LEU A 37 29.19 10.48 47.51
C LEU A 37 28.88 10.14 46.05
N GLU A 38 27.63 9.74 45.79
CA GLU A 38 27.17 9.39 44.44
C GLU A 38 26.81 10.61 43.60
N LYS A 39 26.40 11.71 44.27
CA LYS A 39 26.03 12.99 43.67
C LYS A 39 26.65 14.15 44.46
N PRO A 40 26.75 15.36 43.87
CA PRO A 40 27.19 16.55 44.60
C PRO A 40 26.19 16.93 45.69
N SER A 41 26.56 16.70 46.96
CA SER A 41 25.69 16.98 48.12
C SER A 41 26.45 17.74 49.20
N LYS A 42 25.77 18.68 49.87
CA LYS A 42 26.25 19.28 51.12
C LYS A 42 26.35 18.19 52.18
N LEU A 43 27.56 17.99 52.67
CA LEU A 43 27.91 16.99 53.67
C LEU A 43 27.97 17.65 55.04
N SER A 44 27.12 17.22 55.97
CA SER A 44 27.15 17.67 57.37
C SER A 44 27.39 16.48 58.30
N ILE A 45 28.44 16.57 59.12
CA ILE A 45 28.80 15.57 60.12
C ILE A 45 28.64 16.20 61.49
N GLU A 46 27.72 15.67 62.29
CA GLU A 46 27.53 16.04 63.68
C GLU A 46 28.11 14.94 64.56
N PHE A 47 29.04 15.31 65.44
CA PHE A 47 29.71 14.39 66.35
C PHE A 47 29.51 14.87 67.78
N GLN A 48 29.08 13.99 68.66
CA GLN A 48 28.89 14.27 70.07
C GLN A 48 29.57 13.21 70.91
N GLU A 49 30.53 13.64 71.71
CA GLU A 49 31.18 12.83 72.73
C GLU A 49 30.42 12.96 74.06
N PHE A 50 30.24 11.86 74.79
CA PHE A 50 29.50 11.85 76.06
C PHE A 50 30.37 12.18 77.29
N ASN A 51 31.65 12.48 77.08
CA ASN A 51 32.55 12.97 78.12
C ASN A 51 32.44 14.50 78.27
N THR A 52 32.84 15.01 79.44
CA THR A 52 32.83 16.46 79.76
C THR A 52 33.85 17.28 78.95
N ALA A 53 34.86 16.63 78.37
CA ALA A 53 35.84 17.22 77.46
C ALA A 53 36.08 16.27 76.29
N SER A 54 36.29 16.82 75.09
CA SER A 54 36.57 16.01 73.91
C SER A 54 37.92 15.33 74.00
N ARG A 55 37.93 14.02 73.75
CA ARG A 55 39.13 13.20 73.63
C ARG A 55 39.35 12.70 72.21
N CYS A 56 38.51 13.12 71.26
CA CYS A 56 38.53 12.65 69.88
C CYS A 56 38.71 13.79 68.87
N VAL A 57 39.44 13.51 67.78
CA VAL A 57 39.59 14.39 66.61
C VAL A 57 39.03 13.73 65.36
N LEU A 58 38.48 14.53 64.45
CA LEU A 58 37.95 14.06 63.16
C LEU A 58 38.89 14.46 62.03
N LEU A 59 39.18 13.52 61.14
CA LEU A 59 40.11 13.67 60.02
C LEU A 59 39.47 13.08 58.76
N LEU A 60 39.37 13.83 57.66
CA LEU A 60 38.75 13.34 56.43
C LEU A 60 39.70 13.43 55.23
N SER A 61 39.65 12.42 54.35
CA SER A 61 40.43 12.36 53.12
C SER A 61 39.64 11.70 51.98
N PRO A 62 39.67 12.26 50.75
CA PRO A 62 39.05 11.63 49.60
C PRO A 62 39.90 10.51 49.00
N SER A 63 41.19 10.44 49.34
CA SER A 63 42.16 9.54 48.70
C SER A 63 42.77 8.51 49.65
N ASP A 64 42.82 8.80 50.96
CA ASP A 64 43.42 7.92 51.96
C ASP A 64 42.34 7.20 52.79
N PRO A 65 42.22 5.86 52.69
CA PRO A 65 41.31 5.07 53.51
C PRO A 65 41.53 5.16 55.01
N HIS A 66 42.72 5.57 55.45
CA HIS A 66 43.10 5.68 56.86
C HIS A 66 43.63 7.08 57.23
N PRO A 67 42.80 8.14 57.12
CA PRO A 67 43.26 9.51 57.25
C PRO A 67 44.10 9.76 58.51
N SER A 68 45.23 10.43 58.32
CA SER A 68 46.16 10.85 59.35
C SER A 68 46.22 12.38 59.44
N LYS A 69 46.93 12.92 60.44
CA LYS A 69 47.17 14.37 60.53
C LYS A 69 47.89 14.94 59.29
N HIS A 70 48.55 14.11 58.47
CA HIS A 70 49.28 14.54 57.28
C HIS A 70 48.50 14.32 55.98
N THR A 71 47.63 13.30 55.93
CA THR A 71 46.89 12.89 54.73
C THR A 71 45.44 13.36 54.71
N ALA A 72 44.92 13.81 55.84
CA ALA A 72 43.60 14.42 55.93
C ALA A 72 43.60 15.81 55.30
N VAL A 73 42.66 16.00 54.38
CA VAL A 73 42.33 17.28 53.77
C VAL A 73 41.57 18.17 54.77
N TRP A 74 40.57 17.60 55.46
CA TRP A 74 39.81 18.31 56.49
C TRP A 74 40.14 17.77 57.88
N LYS A 75 40.31 18.69 58.85
CA LYS A 75 40.71 18.36 60.23
C LYS A 75 39.89 19.17 61.22
N LEU A 76 39.21 18.49 62.14
CA LEU A 76 38.46 19.14 63.22
C LEU A 76 39.06 18.72 64.57
N LEU A 77 39.82 19.66 65.15
CA LEU A 77 40.62 19.47 66.37
C LEU A 77 40.02 20.15 67.60
N SER A 78 38.71 20.45 67.57
CA SER A 78 38.04 21.19 68.65
C SER A 78 38.08 20.46 70.00
N PRO A 79 38.33 21.16 71.12
CA PRO A 79 38.24 20.59 72.48
C PRO A 79 36.79 20.40 72.95
N GLU A 80 35.80 20.86 72.18
CA GLU A 80 34.39 20.72 72.52
C GLU A 80 33.89 19.28 72.31
N PRO A 81 33.11 18.72 73.26
CA PRO A 81 32.55 17.38 73.14
C PRO A 81 31.58 17.27 71.96
N THR A 82 30.89 18.37 71.62
CA THR A 82 30.07 18.49 70.41
C THR A 82 30.86 19.16 69.29
N LYS A 83 30.83 18.57 68.09
CA LYS A 83 31.54 19.03 66.91
C LYS A 83 30.61 18.96 65.71
N SER A 84 30.64 19.97 64.85
CA SER A 84 29.98 19.92 63.55
C SER A 84 30.99 20.27 62.46
N LEU A 85 30.95 19.50 61.37
CA LEU A 85 31.72 19.76 60.17
C LEU A 85 30.76 19.82 58.98
N THR A 86 30.85 20.89 58.19
CA THR A 86 30.10 21.02 56.94
C THR A 86 31.08 21.15 55.79
N ILE A 87 30.96 20.27 54.80
CA ILE A 87 31.73 20.28 53.57
C ILE A 87 30.75 20.50 52.41
N LEU A 88 31.05 21.47 51.56
CA LEU A 88 30.24 21.80 50.39
C LEU A 88 30.86 21.18 49.14
N PRO A 89 30.06 20.82 48.11
CA PRO A 89 30.57 20.31 46.83
C PRO A 89 31.58 21.21 46.10
N ALA A 90 31.71 22.48 46.49
CA ALA A 90 32.66 23.42 45.90
C ALA A 90 33.98 23.55 46.63
N ASP A 91 34.19 22.84 47.73
CA ASP A 91 35.52 22.74 48.28
C ASP A 91 36.44 22.13 47.18
N PRO A 92 37.57 22.76 46.81
CA PRO A 92 38.45 22.26 45.76
C PRO A 92 38.96 20.83 46.00
N SER A 93 38.88 20.38 47.25
CA SER A 93 39.30 19.05 47.68
C SER A 93 38.16 18.03 47.68
N TYR A 94 36.92 18.44 47.36
CA TYR A 94 35.75 17.57 47.24
C TYR A 94 35.87 16.68 46.01
N GLN A 95 35.60 15.38 46.16
CA GLN A 95 35.63 14.42 45.05
C GLN A 95 34.42 13.49 45.17
N LEU A 96 33.74 13.24 44.03
CA LEU A 96 32.73 12.19 43.94
C LEU A 96 33.40 10.82 44.07
N GLY A 97 32.72 9.88 44.73
CA GLY A 97 33.30 8.59 45.09
C GLY A 97 33.24 8.34 46.60
N VAL A 98 34.30 7.75 47.17
CA VAL A 98 34.33 7.39 48.60
C VAL A 98 35.16 8.41 49.37
N LEU A 99 34.54 9.09 50.32
CA LEU A 99 35.21 9.95 51.28
C LEU A 99 35.48 9.15 52.57
N TYR A 100 36.71 9.18 53.05
CA TYR A 100 37.10 8.46 54.26
C TYR A 100 37.18 9.39 55.47
N LEU A 101 36.60 8.97 56.59
CA LEU A 101 36.61 9.67 57.87
C LEU A 101 37.34 8.82 58.91
N ALA A 102 38.33 9.39 59.58
CA ALA A 102 38.93 8.84 60.78
C ALA A 102 38.51 9.63 62.03
N ILE A 103 38.01 8.93 63.04
CA ILE A 103 37.79 9.45 64.39
C ILE A 103 38.93 8.90 65.24
N ARG A 104 39.81 9.76 65.75
CA ARG A 104 40.98 9.34 66.53
C ARG A 104 40.91 9.81 67.98
N TYR A 105 41.09 8.89 68.92
CA TYR A 105 41.28 9.18 70.34
C TYR A 105 42.70 9.69 70.57
N VAL A 106 42.84 10.78 71.33
CA VAL A 106 44.12 11.50 71.49
C VAL A 106 44.65 11.53 72.92
N GLU A 107 43.97 10.86 73.86
CA GLU A 107 44.39 10.77 75.27
C GLU A 107 45.14 9.46 75.57
N ASP A 108 46.05 9.50 76.55
CA ASP A 108 46.94 8.37 76.88
C ASP A 108 46.27 7.27 77.71
N ASN A 109 45.06 7.49 78.25
CA ASN A 109 44.30 6.48 78.99
C ASN A 109 42.77 6.69 78.90
N GLY A 110 42.03 5.62 79.21
CA GLY A 110 40.57 5.62 79.28
C GLY A 110 39.84 5.31 77.97
N ASN A 111 38.52 5.47 78.01
CA ASN A 111 37.61 5.29 76.88
C ASN A 111 36.62 6.45 76.81
N SER A 112 36.02 6.62 75.64
CA SER A 112 34.95 7.54 75.38
C SER A 112 33.84 6.86 74.57
N PHE A 113 32.62 7.35 74.76
CA PHE A 113 31.48 7.00 73.92
C PHE A 113 31.10 8.23 73.11
N PHE A 114 30.79 8.01 71.84
CA PHE A 114 30.29 9.07 70.98
C PHE A 114 29.06 8.64 70.18
N ARG A 115 28.36 9.67 69.71
CA ARG A 115 27.36 9.62 68.68
C ARG A 115 27.87 10.38 67.46
N ILE A 116 27.64 9.84 66.28
CA ILE A 116 27.89 10.53 65.03
C ILE A 116 26.66 10.44 64.12
N ARG A 117 26.33 11.56 63.48
CA ARG A 117 25.28 11.67 62.47
C ARG A 117 25.89 12.25 61.20
N LEU A 118 25.55 11.63 60.09
CA LEU A 118 25.89 12.08 58.75
C LEU A 118 24.60 12.56 58.08
N THR A 119 24.60 13.75 57.48
CA THR A 119 23.48 14.23 56.65
C THR A 119 24.02 14.67 55.30
N LEU A 120 23.36 14.24 54.23
CA LEU A 120 23.65 14.64 52.86
C LEU A 120 22.44 15.40 52.31
N GLN A 121 22.65 16.63 51.85
CA GLN A 121 21.60 17.46 51.24
C GLN A 121 21.94 17.76 49.78
N GLU A 122 21.11 17.31 48.85
CA GLU A 122 21.25 17.59 47.41
C GLU A 122 20.87 19.04 47.08
N SER A 123 19.95 19.64 47.84
CA SER A 123 19.59 21.06 47.76
C SER A 123 20.12 21.83 48.98
N TYR A 124 20.86 22.91 48.77
CA TYR A 124 21.38 23.72 49.89
C TYR A 124 21.44 25.21 49.55
N GLU A 125 21.31 26.04 50.59
CA GLU A 125 21.59 27.48 50.49
C GLU A 125 23.07 27.75 50.79
N ALA A 126 23.67 28.66 50.02
CA ALA A 126 25.06 29.07 50.20
C ALA A 126 25.18 30.58 50.04
N GLU A 127 26.03 31.17 50.89
CA GLU A 127 26.41 32.58 50.87
C GLU A 127 27.86 32.69 50.39
N TRP A 128 28.19 33.68 49.55
CA TRP A 128 29.56 33.87 49.10
C TRP A 128 29.90 35.31 48.77
N TYR A 129 31.18 35.65 48.94
CA TYR A 129 31.72 37.00 48.75
C TYR A 129 32.61 37.05 47.52
N SER A 130 32.26 37.87 46.52
CA SER A 130 33.15 38.17 45.39
C SER A 130 34.13 39.26 45.79
N LEU A 131 35.42 38.92 45.82
CA LEU A 131 36.52 39.87 46.05
C LEU A 131 36.60 40.93 44.93
N ILE A 132 36.31 40.54 43.68
CA ILE A 132 36.35 41.44 42.52
C ILE A 132 35.19 42.46 42.58
N ASN A 133 33.98 41.98 42.86
CA ASN A 133 32.79 42.84 42.87
C ASN A 133 32.52 43.47 44.25
N LYS A 134 33.33 43.13 45.28
CA LYS A 134 33.11 43.49 46.70
C LYS A 134 31.65 43.30 47.12
N SER A 135 31.04 42.19 46.72
CA SER A 135 29.59 41.95 46.87
C SER A 135 29.35 40.57 47.46
N LEU A 136 28.42 40.50 48.41
CA LEU A 136 27.93 39.26 49.00
C LEU A 136 26.73 38.79 48.21
N PHE A 137 26.72 37.54 47.80
CA PHE A 137 25.62 36.92 47.09
C PHE A 137 25.03 35.78 47.94
N VAL A 138 23.71 35.61 47.87
CA VAL A 138 22.94 34.62 48.65
C VAL A 138 21.85 34.01 47.77
N GLY A 139 21.68 32.67 47.81
CA GLY A 139 20.65 31.96 47.06
C GLY A 139 20.48 30.48 47.46
N SER A 140 19.52 29.81 46.81
CA SER A 140 19.24 28.36 46.94
C SER A 140 19.79 27.61 45.71
N TRP A 141 20.57 26.54 45.91
CA TRP A 141 21.43 25.93 44.88
C TRP A 141 21.20 24.41 44.72
N LEU A 142 21.36 23.90 43.50
CA LEU A 142 21.25 22.48 43.10
C LEU A 142 22.48 22.08 42.25
N GLY A 143 23.44 21.31 42.77
CA GLY A 143 24.63 20.85 42.00
C GLY A 143 25.99 21.37 42.52
N PHE A 144 27.04 21.33 41.68
CA PHE A 144 28.40 21.76 42.09
C PHE A 144 28.78 23.14 41.52
N TYR A 145 29.73 23.80 42.17
CA TYR A 145 30.30 25.06 41.72
C TYR A 145 31.83 25.05 41.86
N TYR A 146 32.55 25.63 40.89
CA TYR A 146 34.01 25.80 40.95
C TYR A 146 34.35 27.25 41.30
N HIS A 147 35.29 27.42 42.23
CA HIS A 147 35.82 28.70 42.67
C HIS A 147 37.22 28.95 42.12
N GLY A 148 37.41 30.12 41.56
CA GLY A 148 38.71 30.77 41.49
C GLY A 148 38.52 32.30 41.47
N PHE A 149 39.53 33.00 41.98
CA PHE A 149 39.73 34.47 42.08
C PHE A 149 38.66 35.40 41.48
N GLY A 150 37.43 35.34 41.98
CA GLY A 150 36.33 36.27 41.67
C GLY A 150 35.25 35.79 40.71
N ARG A 151 35.17 34.49 40.37
CA ARG A 151 34.08 33.89 39.57
C ARG A 151 33.56 32.56 40.14
N VAL A 152 32.34 32.21 39.72
CA VAL A 152 31.64 30.95 40.02
C VAL A 152 31.33 30.28 38.68
N VAL A 153 31.86 29.07 38.44
CA VAL A 153 31.41 28.19 37.35
C VAL A 153 30.41 27.22 37.94
N TYR A 154 29.27 27.03 37.30
CA TYR A 154 28.18 26.18 37.80
C TYR A 154 27.98 24.99 36.88
N GLY A 155 27.77 23.80 37.46
CA GLY A 155 27.35 22.60 36.74
C GLY A 155 25.97 22.17 37.22
N ILE A 156 24.97 22.26 36.34
CA ILE A 156 23.63 21.67 36.54
C ILE A 156 23.57 20.34 35.79
N ASP A 157 22.97 19.32 36.38
CA ASP A 157 22.52 18.14 35.64
C ASP A 157 21.45 18.55 34.62
N SER A 158 21.55 18.03 33.40
CA SER A 158 20.60 18.29 32.32
C SER A 158 19.13 18.01 32.66
N GLN A 159 18.85 17.12 33.62
CA GLN A 159 17.49 16.73 34.03
C GLN A 159 16.82 17.79 34.94
N ASP A 160 17.61 18.55 35.71
CA ASP A 160 17.11 19.53 36.69
C ASP A 160 16.85 20.93 36.07
N VAL A 161 17.09 21.08 34.76
CA VAL A 161 16.90 22.32 33.99
C VAL A 161 15.41 22.64 33.75
N GLU A 162 14.52 21.64 33.78
CA GLU A 162 13.10 21.84 33.44
C GLU A 162 12.27 22.54 34.54
N GLU A 163 12.74 22.61 35.79
CA GLU A 163 11.91 23.11 36.91
C GLU A 163 12.41 24.39 37.61
N SER A 164 13.57 24.96 37.25
CA SER A 164 14.15 26.05 38.04
C SER A 164 14.58 27.27 37.23
N SER A 165 13.94 28.42 37.51
CA SER A 165 14.56 29.73 37.27
C SER A 165 15.61 29.97 38.36
N LEU A 166 16.88 30.18 38.03
CA LEU A 166 17.93 30.36 39.03
C LEU A 166 17.76 31.74 39.70
N LYS A 167 17.27 31.73 40.95
CA LYS A 167 17.04 32.93 41.75
C LYS A 167 18.27 33.23 42.58
N TRP A 168 18.87 34.39 42.38
CA TRP A 168 19.98 34.87 43.19
C TRP A 168 19.69 36.28 43.69
N SER A 169 20.26 36.60 44.84
CA SER A 169 20.30 37.95 45.37
C SER A 169 21.74 38.37 45.62
N ALA A 170 22.07 39.62 45.32
CA ALA A 170 23.39 40.19 45.52
C ALA A 170 23.29 41.52 46.27
N CYS A 171 24.13 41.70 47.27
CA CYS A 171 24.26 42.94 48.01
C CYS A 171 25.69 43.46 47.87
N SER A 172 25.85 44.67 47.34
CA SER A 172 27.17 45.30 47.27
C SER A 172 27.59 45.78 48.66
N LEU A 173 28.81 45.42 49.08
CA LEU A 173 29.40 45.85 50.36
C LEU A 173 30.26 47.12 50.21
N LYS A 174 29.99 47.95 49.20
CA LYS A 174 30.68 49.24 49.02
C LYS A 174 30.26 50.24 50.11
N GLY A 175 31.09 50.36 51.14
CA GLY A 175 31.26 51.52 52.03
C GLY A 175 30.09 51.85 52.97
N GLU A 176 30.37 51.98 54.26
CA GLU A 176 29.43 52.25 55.37
C GLU A 176 28.53 53.50 55.25
N ASN A 177 28.58 54.27 54.15
CA ASN A 177 27.75 55.45 53.92
C ASN A 177 27.01 55.50 52.57
N SER A 178 26.97 54.40 51.80
CA SER A 178 26.13 54.28 50.60
C SER A 178 24.99 53.30 50.83
N ARG A 179 23.76 53.68 50.46
CA ARG A 179 22.57 52.82 50.52
C ARG A 179 22.92 51.41 50.00
N LEU A 180 22.65 50.37 50.81
CA LEU A 180 22.75 48.99 50.35
C LEU A 180 21.90 48.85 49.09
N HIS A 181 22.55 48.70 47.93
CA HIS A 181 21.89 48.28 46.72
C HIS A 181 21.82 46.76 46.76
N SER A 182 20.65 46.26 47.15
CA SER A 182 20.26 44.87 46.96
C SER A 182 19.73 44.69 45.55
N TRP A 183 20.23 43.67 44.87
CA TRP A 183 19.83 43.26 43.54
C TRP A 183 19.21 41.88 43.66
N THR A 184 18.04 41.70 43.08
CA THR A 184 17.42 40.38 42.92
C THR A 184 17.32 40.11 41.43
N GLY A 185 17.83 38.96 41.01
CA GLY A 185 17.91 38.57 39.61
C GLY A 185 17.39 37.16 39.41
N VAL A 186 16.76 36.94 38.26
CA VAL A 186 16.44 35.61 37.77
C VAL A 186 17.27 35.42 36.51
N THR A 187 18.29 34.57 36.57
CA THR A 187 19.03 34.22 35.36
C THR A 187 18.24 33.12 34.66
N SER A 188 17.76 33.38 33.44
CA SER A 188 17.25 32.31 32.61
C SER A 188 18.44 31.40 32.28
N VAL A 189 18.39 30.15 32.74
CA VAL A 189 19.23 29.10 32.15
C VAL A 189 18.92 29.14 30.65
N VAL A 190 19.95 29.33 29.82
CA VAL A 190 19.77 29.40 28.37
C VAL A 190 19.00 28.17 27.96
N ARG A 191 17.78 28.37 27.44
CA ARG A 191 16.85 27.29 27.12
C ARG A 191 17.53 26.31 26.15
N THR A 192 17.73 25.09 26.61
CA THR A 192 18.14 23.92 25.82
C THR A 192 17.14 23.56 24.71
N SER A 193 15.94 24.16 24.70
CA SER A 193 14.95 23.95 23.64
C SER A 193 15.26 24.61 22.30
N LEU A 194 16.43 25.26 22.14
CA LEU A 194 16.92 25.73 20.84
C LEU A 194 18.02 24.85 20.20
N LEU A 195 18.46 23.77 20.86
CA LEU A 195 19.68 23.06 20.42
C LEU A 195 19.50 21.65 19.87
N GLY A 196 18.36 20.96 20.06
CA GLY A 196 18.11 19.66 19.41
C GLY A 196 19.23 18.61 19.58
N VAL A 197 20.01 18.69 20.67
CA VAL A 197 21.06 17.74 21.03
C VAL A 197 20.46 16.69 21.97
N PRO A 198 20.70 15.38 21.77
CA PRO A 198 20.31 14.35 22.72
C PRO A 198 20.89 14.60 24.11
N ARG A 199 20.07 14.43 25.16
CA ARG A 199 20.39 14.73 26.57
C ARG A 199 21.63 14.01 27.13
N ALA A 200 22.15 12.99 26.45
CA ALA A 200 23.29 12.19 26.88
C ALA A 200 24.66 12.83 26.58
N ASP A 201 24.73 13.79 25.65
CA ASP A 201 26.00 14.26 25.09
C ASP A 201 26.51 15.58 25.70
N ILE A 202 25.74 16.22 26.59
CA ILE A 202 26.10 17.49 27.23
C ILE A 202 26.53 17.20 28.66
N GLY A 203 27.84 17.21 28.90
CA GLY A 203 28.41 16.97 30.22
C GLY A 203 27.95 17.99 31.26
N TRP A 204 28.05 19.31 31.02
CA TRP A 204 27.71 20.36 32.00
C TRP A 204 27.48 21.73 31.30
N LEU A 205 26.70 22.65 31.90
CA LEU A 205 26.30 23.94 31.30
C LEU A 205 26.86 25.16 32.07
N ILE A 206 27.62 26.04 31.40
CA ILE A 206 28.28 27.21 32.04
C ILE A 206 27.33 28.41 32.12
N ILE A 207 27.12 28.97 33.32
CA ILE A 207 26.37 30.22 33.54
C ILE A 207 27.33 31.40 33.74
N ILE A 208 27.13 32.48 32.96
CA ILE A 208 27.90 33.73 33.08
C ILE A 208 27.08 34.75 33.88
N LEU A 209 27.65 35.28 34.97
CA LEU A 209 27.02 36.37 35.73
C LEU A 209 27.17 37.71 34.99
N PRO A 210 26.14 38.58 35.01
CA PRO A 210 26.18 39.82 34.26
C PRO A 210 27.17 40.81 34.91
N PHE A 211 27.94 41.47 34.04
CA PHE A 211 28.82 42.63 34.30
C PHE A 211 30.18 42.35 34.97
N PRO A 212 31.23 42.15 34.15
CA PRO A 212 32.51 42.77 34.41
C PRO A 212 32.68 43.98 33.46
N SER A 213 32.91 45.16 34.01
CA SER A 213 33.36 46.34 33.26
C SER A 213 34.84 46.26 32.85
N ALA A 214 35.44 45.07 32.89
CA ALA A 214 36.87 44.82 32.73
C ALA A 214 37.10 43.47 32.06
N GLU A 215 38.11 43.39 31.19
CA GLU A 215 38.61 42.13 30.65
C GLU A 215 39.35 41.36 31.74
N VAL A 216 39.02 40.08 31.92
CA VAL A 216 39.59 39.27 33.00
C VAL A 216 39.97 37.90 32.46
N TYR A 217 41.25 37.56 32.65
CA TYR A 217 41.77 36.20 32.52
C TYR A 217 41.89 35.55 33.89
N GLU A 218 41.52 34.28 33.94
CA GLU A 218 41.66 33.42 35.10
C GLU A 218 42.20 32.07 34.65
N GLY A 219 43.42 31.74 35.06
CA GLY A 219 44.13 30.55 34.62
C GLY A 219 45.61 30.66 34.97
N GLU A 220 46.40 29.69 34.52
CA GLU A 220 47.83 29.70 34.80
C GLU A 220 48.54 30.81 34.02
N TRP A 221 49.59 31.35 34.64
CA TRP A 221 50.48 32.34 34.05
C TRP A 221 51.91 31.82 34.09
N VAL A 222 52.56 31.78 32.94
CA VAL A 222 53.98 31.44 32.82
C VAL A 222 54.68 32.57 32.06
N ASN A 223 55.67 33.20 32.69
CA ASN A 223 56.43 34.32 32.11
C ASN A 223 55.56 35.49 31.60
N GLY A 224 54.50 35.84 32.33
CA GLY A 224 53.59 36.91 31.95
C GLY A 224 52.67 36.58 30.77
N LYS A 225 52.61 35.32 30.34
CA LYS A 225 51.71 34.81 29.31
C LYS A 225 50.72 33.82 29.91
N LYS A 226 49.50 33.80 29.36
CA LYS A 226 48.45 32.82 29.69
C LYS A 226 48.91 31.43 29.27
N GLU A 227 48.80 30.46 30.17
CA GLU A 227 49.22 29.08 29.98
C GLU A 227 48.20 28.13 30.63
N GLY A 228 48.19 26.87 30.20
CA GLY A 228 47.36 25.82 30.79
C GLY A 228 45.87 26.03 30.55
N LEU A 229 45.03 25.44 31.39
CA LEU A 229 43.57 25.61 31.32
C LEU A 229 43.20 26.99 31.91
N GLY A 230 42.36 27.75 31.20
CA GLY A 230 41.96 29.07 31.67
C GLY A 230 40.70 29.63 31.03
N VAL A 231 40.06 30.56 31.74
CA VAL A 231 38.90 31.32 31.31
C VAL A 231 39.32 32.74 30.99
N TYR A 232 38.97 33.24 29.81
CA TYR A 232 39.13 34.65 29.46
C TYR A 232 37.78 35.27 29.12
N GLN A 233 37.46 36.39 29.73
CA GLN A 233 36.23 37.14 29.48
C GLN A 233 36.60 38.53 28.96
N TRP A 234 36.08 38.84 27.77
CA TRP A 234 36.03 40.17 27.20
C TRP A 234 34.68 40.84 27.51
N SER A 235 34.48 42.08 27.07
CA SER A 235 33.18 42.77 27.17
C SER A 235 32.05 42.11 26.40
N ASP A 236 32.37 41.45 25.29
CA ASP A 236 31.43 40.93 24.27
C ASP A 236 31.50 39.41 24.09
N ARG A 237 32.48 38.73 24.70
CA ARG A 237 32.68 37.29 24.54
C ARG A 237 33.45 36.66 25.69
N SER A 238 33.39 35.35 25.80
CA SER A 238 34.09 34.54 26.79
C SER A 238 34.74 33.34 26.10
N TYR A 239 35.87 32.90 26.62
CA TYR A 239 36.56 31.68 26.22
C TYR A 239 36.90 30.86 27.45
N TRP A 240 36.68 29.55 27.39
CA TRP A 240 37.20 28.57 28.34
C TRP A 240 37.97 27.52 27.55
N GLY A 241 39.20 27.22 27.93
CA GLY A 241 39.97 26.20 27.22
C GLY A 241 41.45 26.29 27.50
N MET A 242 42.22 25.56 26.72
CA MET A 242 43.67 25.52 26.86
C MET A 242 44.32 26.79 26.26
N TRP A 243 45.40 27.22 26.90
CA TRP A 243 46.22 28.37 26.56
C TRP A 243 47.68 27.94 26.48
N LYS A 244 48.41 28.47 25.50
CA LYS A 244 49.85 28.26 25.35
C LYS A 244 50.52 29.53 24.89
N ALA A 245 51.50 30.01 25.66
CA ALA A 245 52.24 31.23 25.35
C ALA A 245 51.34 32.46 25.04
N GLY A 246 50.19 32.56 25.70
CA GLY A 246 49.25 33.68 25.58
C GLY A 246 48.14 33.51 24.53
N MET A 247 48.19 32.47 23.70
CA MET A 247 47.23 32.17 22.63
C MET A 247 46.34 30.99 23.02
N ARG A 248 45.13 30.93 22.45
CA ARG A 248 44.26 29.74 22.55
C ARG A 248 44.89 28.59 21.77
N GLU A 249 44.93 27.43 22.41
CA GLU A 249 45.56 26.21 21.92
C GLU A 249 44.72 25.01 22.39
N GLY A 250 44.77 23.86 21.72
CA GLY A 250 44.07 22.65 22.15
C GLY A 250 42.54 22.83 22.16
N PHE A 251 41.84 22.10 23.02
CA PHE A 251 40.38 22.20 23.09
C PHE A 251 39.91 23.45 23.85
N GLY A 252 38.86 24.09 23.34
CA GLY A 252 38.24 25.23 24.00
C GLY A 252 36.87 25.62 23.44
N VAL A 253 36.12 26.34 24.27
CA VAL A 253 34.78 26.86 24.01
C VAL A 253 34.83 28.38 24.00
N LEU A 254 34.40 29.00 22.90
CA LEU A 254 34.24 30.44 22.74
C LEU A 254 32.75 30.77 22.63
N SER A 255 32.24 31.64 23.50
CA SER A 255 30.85 32.13 23.46
C SER A 255 30.84 33.64 23.32
N THR A 256 29.96 34.19 22.50
CA THR A 256 29.79 35.64 22.31
C THR A 256 28.45 36.12 22.85
N SER A 257 28.33 37.43 23.13
CA SER A 257 27.08 38.08 23.52
C SER A 257 25.99 37.99 22.44
N ASN A 258 26.39 37.74 21.20
CA ASN A 258 25.50 37.63 20.04
C ASN A 258 25.08 36.18 19.77
N ASN A 259 25.13 35.32 20.79
CA ASN A 259 24.76 33.90 20.73
C ASN A 259 25.60 33.02 19.78
N PHE A 260 26.66 33.54 19.15
CA PHE A 260 27.62 32.66 18.48
C PHE A 260 28.41 31.89 19.53
N CYS A 261 28.51 30.57 19.34
CA CYS A 261 29.31 29.67 20.17
C CYS A 261 30.18 28.79 19.26
N TYR A 262 31.43 28.55 19.63
CA TYR A 262 32.29 27.55 19.02
C TYR A 262 32.87 26.65 20.11
N GLU A 263 32.82 25.35 19.88
CA GLU A 263 33.40 24.32 20.73
C GLU A 263 34.29 23.44 19.85
N GLY A 264 35.60 23.39 20.10
CA GLY A 264 36.49 22.58 19.27
C GLY A 264 37.95 22.84 19.53
N GLU A 265 38.79 22.36 18.61
CA GLU A 265 40.22 22.56 18.67
C GLU A 265 40.64 23.97 18.21
N TRP A 266 41.73 24.44 18.81
CA TRP A 266 42.36 25.73 18.60
C TRP A 266 43.86 25.54 18.42
N HIS A 267 44.45 26.31 17.51
CA HIS A 267 45.89 26.40 17.36
C HIS A 267 46.28 27.83 17.03
N LEU A 268 47.17 28.43 17.82
CA LEU A 268 47.63 29.81 17.64
C LEU A 268 46.47 30.82 17.46
N ASP A 269 45.49 30.75 18.36
CA ASP A 269 44.27 31.58 18.35
C ASP A 269 43.30 31.36 17.19
N ARG A 270 43.52 30.37 16.32
CA ARG A 270 42.62 30.03 15.21
C ARG A 270 41.91 28.72 15.48
N ARG A 271 40.66 28.60 15.03
CA ARG A 271 39.93 27.33 15.03
C ARG A 271 40.62 26.37 14.07
N CYS A 272 40.83 25.14 14.50
CA CYS A 272 41.43 24.07 13.72
C CYS A 272 40.80 22.73 14.11
N GLY A 273 41.19 21.65 13.43
CA GLY A 273 40.78 20.29 13.79
C GLY A 273 39.27 20.12 13.74
N PHE A 274 38.72 19.27 14.60
CA PHE A 274 37.27 19.06 14.66
C PHE A 274 36.59 20.08 15.59
N GLY A 275 35.45 20.63 15.17
CA GLY A 275 34.73 21.60 15.97
C GLY A 275 33.26 21.80 15.59
N LYS A 276 32.49 22.28 16.57
CA LYS A 276 31.07 22.60 16.49
C LYS A 276 30.89 24.11 16.60
N ALA A 277 30.26 24.73 15.60
CA ALA A 277 29.87 26.13 15.63
C ALA A 277 28.34 26.28 15.66
N PHE A 278 27.85 27.15 16.53
CA PHE A 278 26.46 27.53 16.67
C PHE A 278 26.32 29.00 16.31
N TYR A 279 25.43 29.31 15.37
CA TYR A 279 25.27 30.64 14.80
C TYR A 279 24.03 31.35 15.35
N GLU A 280 24.03 32.68 15.29
CA GLU A 280 22.94 33.54 15.80
C GLU A 280 21.57 33.20 15.19
N ASN A 281 21.55 32.81 13.91
CA ASN A 281 20.33 32.45 13.20
C ASN A 281 19.75 31.08 13.64
N GLY A 282 20.42 30.34 14.52
CA GLY A 282 20.05 28.99 14.96
C GLY A 282 20.65 27.86 14.11
N SER A 283 21.41 28.19 13.06
CA SER A 283 22.18 27.18 12.32
C SER A 283 23.31 26.60 13.19
N ARG A 284 23.73 25.38 12.89
CA ARG A 284 24.95 24.80 13.46
C ARG A 284 25.79 24.10 12.41
N TYR A 285 27.10 24.10 12.59
CA TYR A 285 28.07 23.34 11.82
C TYR A 285 28.83 22.41 12.75
N GLU A 286 29.12 21.20 12.29
CA GLU A 286 29.95 20.21 12.97
C GLU A 286 30.86 19.56 11.92
N GLY A 287 32.18 19.71 12.05
CA GLY A 287 33.12 19.19 11.04
C GLY A 287 34.53 19.72 11.22
N ASP A 288 35.33 19.58 10.17
CA ASP A 288 36.73 20.01 10.20
C ASP A 288 36.86 21.53 10.01
N TRP A 289 37.92 22.08 10.62
CA TRP A 289 38.32 23.47 10.58
C TRP A 289 39.81 23.56 10.27
N ASP A 290 40.19 24.54 9.45
CA ASP A 290 41.58 24.93 9.26
C ASP A 290 41.65 26.45 9.17
N ASN A 291 42.53 27.07 9.97
CA ASN A 291 42.76 28.51 9.98
C ASN A 291 41.48 29.35 10.03
N ASP A 292 40.57 29.05 10.97
CA ASP A 292 39.26 29.71 11.14
C ASP A 292 38.24 29.48 10.03
N MET A 293 38.54 28.66 9.03
CA MET A 293 37.62 28.31 7.94
C MET A 293 37.14 26.87 8.07
N ARG A 294 35.88 26.61 7.72
CA ARG A 294 35.36 25.24 7.60
C ARG A 294 36.05 24.54 6.44
N CYS A 295 36.48 23.31 6.65
CA CYS A 295 37.13 22.48 5.65
C CYS A 295 36.73 21.00 5.85
N GLY A 296 37.26 20.10 5.01
CA GLY A 296 37.08 18.66 5.19
C GLY A 296 35.62 18.21 5.14
N GLU A 297 35.27 17.19 5.92
CA GLU A 297 33.88 16.72 5.98
C GLU A 297 33.11 17.49 7.06
N GLY A 298 31.88 17.88 6.75
CA GLY A 298 31.08 18.67 7.69
C GLY A 298 29.57 18.51 7.52
N LEU A 299 28.88 18.54 8.66
CA LEU A 299 27.44 18.54 8.80
C LEU A 299 26.95 19.95 9.16
N PHE A 300 26.10 20.52 8.32
CA PHE A 300 25.45 21.80 8.57
C PHE A 300 23.96 21.60 8.82
N VAL A 301 23.44 22.13 9.91
CA VAL A 301 22.01 22.04 10.26
C VAL A 301 21.41 23.43 10.26
N TYR A 302 20.35 23.60 9.49
CA TYR A 302 19.58 24.85 9.41
C TYR A 302 18.54 24.93 10.54
N PRO A 303 18.04 26.13 10.88
CA PRO A 303 17.07 26.32 11.98
C PRO A 303 15.77 25.55 11.78
N GLY A 304 15.41 25.26 10.52
CA GLY A 304 14.25 24.46 10.14
C GLY A 304 14.45 22.94 10.28
N GLY A 305 15.60 22.47 10.77
CA GLY A 305 15.90 21.05 10.97
C GLY A 305 16.45 20.32 9.74
N VAL A 306 16.59 21.00 8.60
CA VAL A 306 17.28 20.46 7.40
C VAL A 306 18.75 20.28 7.72
N THR A 307 19.30 19.09 7.49
CA THR A 307 20.72 18.79 7.68
C THR A 307 21.39 18.54 6.34
N VAL A 308 22.58 19.10 6.12
CA VAL A 308 23.36 18.97 4.89
C VAL A 308 24.74 18.47 5.25
N SER A 309 25.11 17.30 4.75
CA SER A 309 26.41 16.66 4.91
C SER A 309 27.18 16.75 3.60
N GLY A 310 28.43 17.20 3.65
CA GLY A 310 29.29 17.25 2.47
C GLY A 310 30.68 17.81 2.76
N THR A 311 31.48 17.92 1.72
CA THR A 311 32.86 18.41 1.82
C THR A 311 32.92 19.94 1.76
N TRP A 312 33.66 20.56 2.66
CA TRP A 312 33.90 22.00 2.73
C TRP A 312 35.31 22.35 2.27
N ARG A 313 35.46 23.47 1.55
CA ARG A 313 36.75 24.06 1.17
C ARG A 313 36.70 25.55 1.41
N ASP A 314 37.54 26.05 2.30
CA ASP A 314 37.68 27.47 2.61
C ASP A 314 36.31 28.15 2.83
N ASP A 315 35.53 27.62 3.79
CA ASP A 315 34.16 28.05 4.12
C ASP A 315 33.08 27.85 3.05
N THR A 316 33.44 27.28 1.90
CA THR A 316 32.52 27.00 0.80
C THR A 316 32.15 25.52 0.78
N LEU A 317 30.87 25.21 0.89
CA LEU A 317 30.35 23.85 0.71
C LEU A 317 30.49 23.43 -0.76
N CYS A 318 31.10 22.28 -1.01
CA CYS A 318 31.16 21.70 -2.35
C CYS A 318 29.75 21.35 -2.83
N PRO A 319 29.47 21.39 -4.16
CA PRO A 319 28.13 21.13 -4.66
C PRO A 319 27.58 19.75 -4.28
N ASP A 320 28.41 18.70 -4.32
CA ASP A 320 27.96 17.34 -4.02
C ASP A 320 27.69 17.15 -2.52
N VAL A 321 26.42 16.98 -2.17
CA VAL A 321 26.00 16.84 -0.76
C VAL A 321 24.96 15.74 -0.58
N THR A 322 24.80 15.33 0.68
CA THR A 322 23.65 14.56 1.15
C THR A 322 22.84 15.41 2.12
N THR A 323 21.57 15.64 1.83
CA THR A 323 20.66 16.48 2.63
C THR A 323 19.53 15.64 3.21
N TYR A 324 19.20 15.81 4.49
CA TYR A 324 18.06 15.20 5.15
C TYR A 324 17.06 16.27 5.61
N TYR A 325 15.77 15.97 5.44
CA TYR A 325 14.68 16.87 5.80
C TYR A 325 13.91 16.35 7.02
N PRO A 326 13.21 17.22 7.78
CA PRO A 326 12.47 16.83 8.99
C PRO A 326 11.35 15.80 8.77
N ASP A 327 10.81 15.71 7.55
CA ASP A 327 9.77 14.74 7.18
C ASP A 327 10.32 13.32 6.93
N GLY A 328 11.65 13.14 7.00
CA GLY A 328 12.34 11.88 6.72
C GLY A 328 12.76 11.71 5.27
N SER A 329 12.41 12.65 4.38
CA SER A 329 12.93 12.67 3.01
C SER A 329 14.41 13.04 2.98
N PHE A 330 15.11 12.68 1.91
CA PHE A 330 16.52 13.04 1.72
C PHE A 330 16.86 13.29 0.25
N TYR A 331 17.96 13.99 0.01
CA TYR A 331 18.46 14.34 -1.31
C TYR A 331 19.96 14.07 -1.40
N VAL A 332 20.41 13.57 -2.54
CA VAL A 332 21.82 13.36 -2.88
C VAL A 332 22.07 13.99 -4.24
N GLY A 333 22.93 14.98 -4.32
CA GLY A 333 23.23 15.67 -5.57
C GLY A 333 23.82 17.06 -5.36
N GLU A 334 23.79 17.87 -6.41
CA GLU A 334 24.39 19.21 -6.37
C GLU A 334 23.55 20.19 -5.53
N TRP A 335 24.25 21.06 -4.79
CA TRP A 335 23.70 22.03 -3.86
C TRP A 335 24.47 23.33 -3.93
N VAL A 336 23.80 24.41 -4.35
CA VAL A 336 24.43 25.72 -4.55
C VAL A 336 23.54 26.80 -3.96
N ASN A 337 24.14 27.75 -3.24
CA ASN A 337 23.45 28.88 -2.60
C ASN A 337 22.29 28.48 -1.67
N GLY A 338 22.37 27.32 -1.02
CA GLY A 338 21.33 26.86 -0.10
C GLY A 338 20.16 26.12 -0.74
N CYS A 339 20.24 25.79 -2.04
CA CYS A 339 19.19 25.13 -2.79
C CYS A 339 19.73 23.93 -3.59
N ARG A 340 18.85 22.96 -3.88
CA ARG A 340 19.15 21.87 -4.83
C ARG A 340 19.33 22.44 -6.23
N GLN A 341 20.39 22.00 -6.90
CA GLN A 341 20.78 22.41 -8.24
C GLN A 341 21.29 21.19 -9.03
N GLY A 342 21.51 21.37 -10.33
CA GLY A 342 22.18 20.38 -11.17
C GLY A 342 21.53 19.00 -11.16
N THR A 343 22.33 17.94 -11.26
CA THR A 343 21.79 16.57 -11.21
C THR A 343 21.67 16.06 -9.79
N GLY A 344 20.57 15.37 -9.48
CA GLY A 344 20.37 14.84 -8.15
C GLY A 344 19.23 13.84 -8.00
N LYS A 345 19.29 13.11 -6.90
CA LYS A 345 18.35 12.07 -6.49
C LYS A 345 17.67 12.48 -5.18
N HIS A 346 16.36 12.66 -5.21
CA HIS A 346 15.54 12.89 -4.01
C HIS A 346 14.71 11.65 -3.70
N THR A 347 14.65 11.25 -2.43
CA THR A 347 13.71 10.24 -1.94
C THR A 347 12.76 10.92 -0.98
N ASP A 348 11.47 10.93 -1.28
CA ASP A 348 10.45 11.53 -0.42
C ASP A 348 10.14 10.64 0.81
N ALA A 349 9.33 11.15 1.75
CA ALA A 349 8.98 10.40 2.96
C ALA A 349 8.18 9.10 2.69
N PRO A 350 7.26 9.05 1.71
CA PRO A 350 6.65 7.79 1.26
C PRO A 350 7.63 6.77 0.64
N GLY A 351 8.81 7.19 0.20
CA GLY A 351 9.83 6.34 -0.41
C GLY A 351 9.84 6.36 -1.95
N ASN A 352 9.13 7.29 -2.58
CA ASN A 352 9.26 7.55 -4.01
C ASN A 352 10.60 8.25 -4.28
N VAL A 353 11.23 7.88 -5.40
CA VAL A 353 12.56 8.32 -5.77
C VAL A 353 12.49 9.13 -7.06
N PHE A 354 12.97 10.37 -7.01
CA PHE A 354 13.04 11.30 -8.14
C PHE A 354 14.51 11.46 -8.55
N VAL A 355 14.83 11.13 -9.80
CA VAL A 355 16.17 11.31 -10.38
C VAL A 355 16.05 12.25 -11.57
N GLY A 356 16.71 13.40 -11.51
CA GLY A 356 16.61 14.39 -12.58
C GLY A 356 17.45 15.64 -12.33
N VAL A 357 17.14 16.68 -13.10
CA VAL A 357 17.77 18.00 -12.99
C VAL A 357 16.95 18.91 -12.08
N TRP A 358 17.64 19.60 -11.17
CA TRP A 358 17.08 20.54 -10.22
C TRP A 358 17.57 21.95 -10.56
N VAL A 359 16.66 22.92 -10.54
CA VAL A 359 16.98 24.35 -10.67
C VAL A 359 16.18 25.09 -9.61
N ASP A 360 16.88 25.73 -8.67
CA ASP A 360 16.29 26.47 -7.54
C ASP A 360 15.23 25.63 -6.79
N ASP A 361 15.63 24.43 -6.35
CA ASP A 361 14.77 23.46 -5.67
C ASP A 361 13.63 22.85 -6.49
N LYS A 362 13.51 23.17 -7.78
CA LYS A 362 12.46 22.67 -8.66
C LYS A 362 12.99 21.68 -9.68
N LEU A 363 12.30 20.54 -9.78
CA LEU A 363 12.54 19.54 -10.81
C LEU A 363 12.23 20.12 -12.21
N THR A 364 13.10 19.82 -13.17
CA THR A 364 12.94 20.27 -14.56
C THR A 364 13.49 19.25 -15.57
N GLY A 365 12.94 19.26 -16.77
CA GLY A 365 13.38 18.40 -17.88
C GLY A 365 12.86 16.97 -17.76
N GLN A 366 13.61 16.02 -18.32
CA GLN A 366 13.28 14.59 -18.24
C GLN A 366 13.71 14.03 -16.88
N VAL A 367 12.76 13.41 -16.17
CA VAL A 367 12.94 12.89 -14.82
C VAL A 367 12.48 11.44 -14.78
N GLU A 368 13.26 10.62 -14.10
CA GLU A 368 12.88 9.27 -13.71
C GLU A 368 12.30 9.30 -12.27
N LEU A 369 11.02 8.97 -12.15
CA LEU A 369 10.32 8.81 -10.88
C LEU A 369 10.03 7.33 -10.62
N LYS A 370 10.66 6.74 -9.60
CA LYS A 370 10.32 5.40 -9.13
C LYS A 370 9.41 5.48 -7.92
N PHE A 371 8.17 5.03 -8.06
CA PHE A 371 7.19 4.97 -6.98
C PHE A 371 7.50 3.87 -5.96
N ALA A 372 6.96 3.99 -4.75
CA ALA A 372 7.10 3.01 -3.68
C ALA A 372 6.60 1.60 -4.05
N ASN A 373 5.64 1.48 -4.98
CA ASN A 373 5.16 0.20 -5.53
C ASN A 373 6.07 -0.38 -6.63
N ASN A 374 7.24 0.21 -6.86
CA ASN A 374 8.23 -0.12 -7.91
C ASN A 374 7.80 0.18 -9.36
N VAL A 375 6.70 0.90 -9.59
CA VAL A 375 6.41 1.46 -10.92
C VAL A 375 7.40 2.58 -11.21
N VAL A 376 7.99 2.56 -12.40
CA VAL A 376 8.92 3.60 -12.87
C VAL A 376 8.20 4.48 -13.87
N CYS A 377 8.21 5.78 -13.66
CA CYS A 377 7.64 6.79 -14.55
C CYS A 377 8.75 7.65 -15.12
N ILE A 378 8.84 7.72 -16.45
CA ILE A 378 9.68 8.68 -17.14
C ILE A 378 8.77 9.80 -17.65
N ALA A 379 9.05 11.03 -17.23
CA ALA A 379 8.19 12.17 -17.46
C ALA A 379 8.97 13.46 -17.66
N THR A 380 8.35 14.41 -18.37
CA THR A 380 8.79 15.80 -18.44
C THR A 380 8.24 16.58 -17.26
N TRP A 381 9.11 17.30 -16.57
CA TRP A 381 8.78 18.18 -15.45
C TRP A 381 9.08 19.63 -15.80
N GLU A 382 8.16 20.51 -15.42
CA GLU A 382 8.32 21.96 -15.56
C GLU A 382 8.03 22.63 -14.23
N ARG A 383 9.02 23.36 -13.70
CA ARG A 383 8.90 24.12 -12.45
C ARG A 383 8.41 23.29 -11.25
N GLY A 384 8.78 22.01 -11.19
CA GLY A 384 8.38 21.09 -10.13
C GLY A 384 7.02 20.40 -10.35
N GLU A 385 6.39 20.56 -11.51
CA GLU A 385 5.13 19.87 -11.85
C GLU A 385 5.32 18.91 -13.03
N ARG A 386 4.84 17.67 -12.87
CA ARG A 386 4.85 16.62 -13.91
C ARG A 386 3.83 16.96 -15.00
N GLN A 387 4.27 16.97 -16.26
CA GLN A 387 3.42 17.28 -17.41
C GLN A 387 2.81 16.04 -18.07
N ASP A 388 3.62 14.99 -18.22
CA ASP A 388 3.25 13.72 -18.86
C ASP A 388 3.84 12.53 -18.09
N GLY A 389 3.72 11.31 -18.61
CA GLY A 389 4.33 10.14 -17.97
C GLY A 389 4.20 8.86 -18.77
N VAL A 390 5.32 8.17 -18.94
CA VAL A 390 5.39 6.78 -19.40
C VAL A 390 5.70 5.91 -18.20
N PHE A 391 4.76 5.04 -17.83
CA PHE A 391 4.81 4.19 -16.66
C PHE A 391 5.20 2.77 -17.04
N THR A 392 6.30 2.27 -16.48
CA THR A 392 6.77 0.90 -16.63
C THR A 392 6.55 0.16 -15.33
N PHE A 393 5.75 -0.91 -15.38
CA PHE A 393 5.43 -1.74 -14.24
C PHE A 393 6.49 -2.83 -14.01
N PRO A 394 6.60 -3.38 -12.78
CA PRO A 394 7.56 -4.44 -12.48
C PRO A 394 7.42 -5.71 -13.34
N ASN A 395 6.23 -5.97 -13.88
CA ASN A 395 5.96 -7.09 -14.77
C ASN A 395 6.34 -6.82 -16.25
N GLY A 396 6.81 -5.61 -16.56
CA GLY A 396 7.18 -5.17 -17.90
C GLY A 396 6.06 -4.51 -18.70
N GLU A 397 4.85 -4.33 -18.14
CA GLU A 397 3.80 -3.54 -18.79
C GLU A 397 4.25 -2.08 -18.93
N VAL A 398 3.93 -1.46 -20.07
CA VAL A 398 4.18 -0.04 -20.34
C VAL A 398 2.86 0.67 -20.53
N TYR A 399 2.63 1.74 -19.80
CA TYR A 399 1.38 2.49 -19.81
C TYR A 399 1.62 3.98 -20.03
N VAL A 400 0.77 4.60 -20.84
CA VAL A 400 0.75 6.05 -21.08
C VAL A 400 -0.69 6.52 -20.91
N GLY A 401 -0.95 7.35 -19.90
CA GLY A 401 -2.29 7.83 -19.60
C GLY A 401 -2.43 8.37 -18.19
N GLY A 402 -3.67 8.48 -17.71
CA GLY A 402 -3.95 8.97 -16.36
C GLY A 402 -3.43 8.04 -15.26
N TRP A 403 -2.88 8.64 -14.21
CA TRP A 403 -2.28 7.95 -13.07
C TRP A 403 -2.64 8.69 -11.78
N ASN A 404 -3.00 7.92 -10.75
CA ASN A 404 -3.31 8.46 -9.43
C ASN A 404 -2.07 8.34 -8.52
N ASP A 405 -1.39 9.47 -8.26
CA ASP A 405 -0.17 9.49 -7.43
C ASP A 405 -0.41 9.13 -5.95
N VAL A 406 -1.67 9.17 -5.49
CA VAL A 406 -2.03 8.83 -4.10
C VAL A 406 -2.28 7.33 -3.96
N LEU A 407 -3.05 6.75 -4.88
CA LEU A 407 -3.38 5.32 -4.88
C LEU A 407 -2.34 4.46 -5.61
N LEU A 408 -1.42 5.10 -6.33
CA LEU A 408 -0.37 4.46 -7.12
C LEU A 408 -0.92 3.48 -8.16
N CYS A 409 -1.96 3.89 -8.89
CA CYS A 409 -2.66 3.05 -9.85
C CYS A 409 -3.11 3.81 -11.11
N ARG A 410 -3.42 3.07 -12.18
CA ARG A 410 -3.97 3.60 -13.43
C ARG A 410 -5.40 4.10 -13.22
N GLU A 411 -5.68 5.28 -13.77
CA GLU A 411 -7.00 5.92 -13.76
C GLU A 411 -7.26 6.70 -15.05
N GLY A 412 -8.54 6.94 -15.35
CA GLY A 412 -8.93 7.77 -16.49
C GLY A 412 -8.74 7.05 -17.82
N VAL A 413 -8.20 7.72 -18.83
CA VAL A 413 -7.97 7.14 -20.16
C VAL A 413 -6.48 6.91 -20.38
N GLY A 414 -6.12 5.79 -20.98
CA GLY A 414 -4.74 5.49 -21.30
C GLY A 414 -4.55 4.29 -22.22
N HIS A 415 -3.31 4.15 -22.67
CA HIS A 415 -2.82 3.10 -23.53
C HIS A 415 -1.83 2.22 -22.77
N CYS A 416 -2.03 0.91 -22.78
CA CYS A 416 -1.18 -0.08 -22.12
C CYS A 416 -0.68 -1.10 -23.13
N THR A 417 0.64 -1.27 -23.20
CA THR A 417 1.32 -2.34 -23.94
C THR A 417 1.78 -3.40 -22.95
N TYR A 418 1.33 -4.63 -23.17
CA TYR A 418 1.65 -5.77 -22.31
C TYR A 418 2.92 -6.49 -22.80
N PRO A 419 3.65 -7.19 -21.91
CA PRO A 419 4.88 -7.91 -22.28
C PRO A 419 4.69 -8.98 -23.38
N ASN A 420 3.49 -9.54 -23.51
CA ASN A 420 3.15 -10.49 -24.56
C ASN A 420 2.92 -9.82 -25.93
N GLY A 421 2.92 -8.49 -26.00
CA GLY A 421 2.62 -7.71 -27.20
C GLY A 421 1.15 -7.33 -27.36
N ASP A 422 0.28 -7.67 -26.41
CA ASP A 422 -1.10 -7.19 -26.42
C ASP A 422 -1.11 -5.68 -26.16
N GLU A 423 -2.12 -5.00 -26.70
CA GLU A 423 -2.33 -3.57 -26.53
C GLU A 423 -3.76 -3.29 -26.09
N TYR A 424 -3.92 -2.44 -25.08
CA TYR A 424 -5.21 -1.92 -24.65
C TYR A 424 -5.23 -0.40 -24.67
N GLU A 425 -6.24 0.16 -25.31
CA GLU A 425 -6.52 1.60 -25.29
C GLU A 425 -7.94 1.83 -24.78
N GLY A 426 -8.11 2.56 -23.68
CA GLY A 426 -9.44 2.80 -23.12
C GLY A 426 -9.43 3.34 -21.70
N GLY A 427 -10.57 3.18 -21.04
CA GLY A 427 -10.75 3.62 -19.66
C GLY A 427 -10.13 2.67 -18.62
N TRP A 428 -9.67 3.26 -17.53
CA TRP A 428 -9.03 2.62 -16.39
C TRP A 428 -9.62 3.14 -15.10
N SER A 429 -9.81 2.25 -14.13
CA SER A 429 -10.23 2.58 -12.77
C SER A 429 -9.58 1.61 -11.80
N GLY A 430 -8.70 2.11 -10.92
CA GLY A 430 -8.03 1.28 -9.91
C GLY A 430 -7.26 0.11 -10.51
N ASP A 431 -6.40 0.37 -11.50
CA ASP A 431 -5.63 -0.63 -12.26
C ASP A 431 -6.43 -1.64 -13.09
N LYS A 432 -7.75 -1.49 -13.17
CA LYS A 432 -8.62 -2.35 -13.98
C LYS A 432 -9.15 -1.60 -15.20
N ARG A 433 -9.20 -2.30 -16.33
CA ARG A 433 -9.90 -1.82 -17.54
C ARG A 433 -11.38 -1.57 -17.19
N HIS A 434 -11.88 -0.40 -17.54
CA HIS A 434 -13.21 0.06 -17.18
C HIS A 434 -13.78 1.01 -18.23
N GLY A 435 -15.11 1.05 -18.39
CA GLY A 435 -15.75 1.89 -19.41
C GLY A 435 -15.45 1.38 -20.82
N PHE A 436 -15.35 2.26 -21.81
CA PHE A 436 -15.11 1.86 -23.20
C PHE A 436 -13.62 1.69 -23.49
N GLY A 437 -13.26 0.62 -24.19
CA GLY A 437 -11.87 0.38 -24.60
C GLY A 437 -11.72 -0.70 -25.66
N LYS A 438 -10.55 -0.69 -26.30
CA LYS A 438 -10.15 -1.61 -27.35
C LYS A 438 -8.93 -2.41 -26.91
N LEU A 439 -9.04 -3.72 -26.93
CA LEU A 439 -7.94 -4.68 -26.74
C LEU A 439 -7.57 -5.30 -28.09
N VAL A 440 -6.29 -5.34 -28.40
CA VAL A 440 -5.70 -6.00 -29.57
C VAL A 440 -4.71 -7.03 -29.06
N GLU A 441 -4.93 -8.31 -29.39
CA GLU A 441 -3.99 -9.38 -29.05
C GLU A 441 -2.75 -9.29 -29.95
N ALA A 442 -1.60 -9.70 -29.42
CA ALA A 442 -0.34 -9.75 -30.15
C ALA A 442 -0.50 -10.48 -31.50
N GLY A 443 -0.04 -9.84 -32.58
CA GLY A 443 -0.21 -10.37 -33.94
C GLY A 443 -1.58 -10.06 -34.59
N GLY A 444 -2.53 -9.46 -33.87
CA GLY A 444 -3.77 -8.90 -34.41
C GLY A 444 -4.84 -9.92 -34.81
N SER A 445 -4.66 -11.21 -34.49
CA SER A 445 -5.63 -12.29 -34.77
C SER A 445 -6.95 -12.09 -34.02
N ARG A 446 -6.90 -11.51 -32.83
CA ARG A 446 -8.09 -11.23 -32.00
C ARG A 446 -8.11 -9.77 -31.56
N THR A 447 -9.29 -9.16 -31.69
CA THR A 447 -9.55 -7.81 -31.16
C THR A 447 -10.89 -7.77 -30.46
N TYR A 448 -10.99 -6.92 -29.45
CA TYR A 448 -12.25 -6.57 -28.81
C TYR A 448 -12.35 -5.06 -28.68
N ALA A 449 -13.50 -4.48 -29.03
CA ALA A 449 -13.82 -3.09 -28.78
C ALA A 449 -15.22 -3.01 -28.15
N GLY A 450 -15.33 -2.47 -26.95
CA GLY A 450 -16.60 -2.44 -26.23
C GLY A 450 -16.46 -1.96 -24.80
N GLU A 451 -17.47 -2.25 -24.00
CA GLU A 451 -17.51 -1.93 -22.58
C GLU A 451 -16.70 -2.91 -21.73
N TRP A 452 -16.09 -2.37 -20.68
CA TRP A 452 -15.28 -3.07 -19.70
C TRP A 452 -15.80 -2.72 -18.31
N SER A 453 -15.82 -3.69 -17.42
CA SER A 453 -16.14 -3.48 -16.02
C SER A 453 -15.26 -4.39 -15.19
N GLU A 454 -14.58 -3.84 -14.18
CA GLU A 454 -13.68 -4.58 -13.30
C GLU A 454 -12.64 -5.46 -14.04
N GLY A 455 -12.15 -5.00 -15.18
CA GLY A 455 -11.11 -5.68 -15.96
C GLY A 455 -11.62 -6.74 -16.95
N VAL A 456 -12.92 -7.04 -16.97
CA VAL A 456 -13.55 -8.04 -17.85
C VAL A 456 -14.47 -7.38 -18.87
N ARG A 457 -14.67 -8.03 -20.03
CA ARG A 457 -15.60 -7.55 -21.06
C ARG A 457 -17.03 -7.57 -20.52
N HIS A 458 -17.75 -6.49 -20.73
CA HIS A 458 -19.11 -6.28 -20.26
C HIS A 458 -19.92 -5.50 -21.30
N GLY A 459 -21.24 -5.35 -21.09
CA GLY A 459 -22.08 -4.46 -21.90
C GLY A 459 -22.01 -4.76 -23.39
N LEU A 460 -22.10 -3.73 -24.23
CA LEU A 460 -22.04 -3.89 -25.68
C LEU A 460 -20.59 -3.95 -26.17
N GLY A 461 -20.30 -4.86 -27.10
CA GLY A 461 -18.99 -4.95 -27.71
C GLY A 461 -18.94 -5.68 -29.03
N VAL A 462 -17.80 -5.53 -29.71
CA VAL A 462 -17.46 -6.20 -30.95
C VAL A 462 -16.18 -6.99 -30.74
N GLN A 463 -16.25 -8.30 -30.98
CA GLN A 463 -15.09 -9.19 -30.96
C GLN A 463 -14.79 -9.67 -32.37
N LYS A 464 -13.56 -9.49 -32.84
CA LYS A 464 -13.05 -10.10 -34.07
C LYS A 464 -12.05 -11.19 -33.70
N SER A 465 -12.13 -12.34 -34.35
CA SER A 465 -11.15 -13.43 -34.27
C SER A 465 -10.95 -14.04 -35.67
N ASP A 466 -10.02 -14.99 -35.79
CA ASP A 466 -9.83 -15.77 -37.03
C ASP A 466 -11.07 -16.57 -37.44
N ASP A 467 -11.95 -16.91 -36.49
CA ASP A 467 -13.17 -17.68 -36.74
C ASP A 467 -14.34 -16.82 -37.24
N GLY A 468 -14.34 -15.53 -36.93
CA GLY A 468 -15.44 -14.63 -37.27
C GLY A 468 -15.50 -13.35 -36.44
N VAL A 469 -16.61 -12.62 -36.61
CA VAL A 469 -16.89 -11.38 -35.89
C VAL A 469 -18.21 -11.51 -35.14
N TYR A 470 -18.17 -11.23 -33.84
CA TYR A 470 -19.35 -11.13 -32.99
C TYR A 470 -19.64 -9.67 -32.63
N TYR A 471 -20.90 -9.29 -32.72
CA TYR A 471 -21.45 -8.01 -32.29
C TYR A 471 -22.57 -8.29 -31.29
N GLY A 472 -22.47 -7.83 -30.06
CA GLY A 472 -23.52 -8.09 -29.08
C GLY A 472 -23.12 -7.80 -27.65
N GLU A 473 -23.87 -8.38 -26.72
CA GLU A 473 -23.68 -8.18 -25.29
C GLU A 473 -22.64 -9.16 -24.71
N PHE A 474 -21.90 -8.67 -23.72
CA PHE A 474 -20.96 -9.43 -22.92
C PHE A 474 -21.27 -9.29 -21.44
N LYS A 475 -21.03 -10.35 -20.68
CA LYS A 475 -21.08 -10.32 -19.23
C LYS A 475 -20.00 -11.23 -18.68
N ASN A 476 -19.04 -10.67 -17.94
CA ASN A 476 -17.93 -11.42 -17.36
C ASN A 476 -17.17 -12.24 -18.42
N ASP A 477 -16.74 -11.56 -19.48
CA ASP A 477 -15.99 -12.13 -20.60
C ASP A 477 -16.73 -13.13 -21.51
N VAL A 478 -17.96 -13.51 -21.20
CA VAL A 478 -18.78 -14.41 -22.05
C VAL A 478 -19.81 -13.64 -22.86
N ARG A 479 -20.07 -14.10 -24.10
CA ARG A 479 -21.16 -13.57 -24.94
C ARG A 479 -22.51 -13.92 -24.30
N CYS A 480 -23.40 -12.94 -24.22
CA CYS A 480 -24.74 -13.09 -23.65
C CYS A 480 -25.76 -12.22 -24.38
N GLY A 481 -27.01 -12.21 -23.90
CA GLY A 481 -28.03 -11.26 -24.37
C GLY A 481 -28.34 -11.44 -25.85
N GLN A 482 -28.54 -10.34 -26.57
CA GLN A 482 -28.73 -10.37 -28.03
C GLN A 482 -27.40 -10.19 -28.77
N GLY A 483 -27.20 -10.95 -29.84
CA GLY A 483 -25.97 -10.85 -30.62
C GLY A 483 -26.10 -11.30 -32.08
N TYR A 484 -25.18 -10.80 -32.89
CA TYR A 484 -24.98 -11.11 -34.29
C TYR A 484 -23.55 -11.63 -34.49
N TYR A 485 -23.43 -12.84 -35.02
CA TYR A 485 -22.15 -13.50 -35.34
C TYR A 485 -22.04 -13.72 -36.84
N GLN A 486 -20.88 -13.37 -37.39
CA GLN A 486 -20.51 -13.62 -38.78
C GLN A 486 -19.24 -14.47 -38.80
N GLY A 487 -19.36 -15.74 -39.16
CA GLY A 487 -18.23 -16.64 -39.31
C GLY A 487 -17.41 -16.36 -40.56
N ARG A 488 -16.12 -16.73 -40.54
CA ARG A 488 -15.19 -16.58 -41.67
C ARG A 488 -15.66 -17.29 -42.94
N CYS A 489 -16.37 -18.41 -42.79
CA CYS A 489 -16.93 -19.18 -43.90
C CYS A 489 -18.21 -18.58 -44.49
N GLY A 490 -18.64 -17.38 -44.07
CA GLY A 490 -19.88 -16.74 -44.53
C GLY A 490 -21.11 -17.10 -43.70
N SER A 491 -20.97 -17.95 -42.68
CA SER A 491 -22.09 -18.35 -41.81
C SER A 491 -22.53 -17.17 -40.95
N LEU A 492 -23.84 -17.01 -40.74
CA LEU A 492 -24.39 -15.94 -39.91
C LEU A 492 -25.26 -16.53 -38.80
N TYR A 493 -25.27 -15.87 -37.66
CA TYR A 493 -26.26 -16.13 -36.61
C TYR A 493 -26.70 -14.80 -36.00
N ARG A 494 -28.00 -14.61 -35.86
CA ARG A 494 -28.60 -13.48 -35.13
C ARG A 494 -29.62 -14.03 -34.15
N GLY A 495 -29.42 -13.81 -32.86
CA GLY A 495 -30.33 -14.34 -31.84
C GLY A 495 -29.80 -14.15 -30.42
N SER A 496 -30.38 -14.91 -29.49
CA SER A 496 -29.96 -14.85 -28.08
C SER A 496 -28.71 -15.69 -27.80
N TRP A 497 -27.93 -15.25 -26.81
CA TRP A 497 -26.70 -15.88 -26.37
C TRP A 497 -26.69 -16.04 -24.85
N GLN A 498 -26.08 -17.12 -24.39
CA GLN A 498 -25.83 -17.37 -22.97
C GLN A 498 -24.57 -18.23 -22.84
N ASP A 499 -23.62 -17.79 -22.02
CA ASP A 499 -22.37 -18.50 -21.73
C ASP A 499 -21.64 -18.96 -23.01
N ASP A 500 -21.44 -18.01 -23.94
CA ASP A 500 -20.84 -18.22 -25.26
C ASP A 500 -21.60 -19.15 -26.21
N CYS A 501 -22.79 -19.59 -25.84
CA CYS A 501 -23.63 -20.50 -26.62
C CYS A 501 -24.83 -19.76 -27.22
N GLN A 502 -25.16 -20.12 -28.46
CA GLN A 502 -26.39 -19.70 -29.13
C GLN A 502 -27.58 -20.41 -28.49
N VAL A 503 -28.52 -19.66 -27.93
CA VAL A 503 -29.69 -20.17 -27.20
C VAL A 503 -30.94 -19.36 -27.55
N GLY A 504 -32.12 -19.89 -27.27
CA GLY A 504 -33.38 -19.17 -27.48
C GLY A 504 -33.67 -18.88 -28.95
N HIS A 505 -34.50 -17.88 -29.23
CA HIS A 505 -34.91 -17.59 -30.61
C HIS A 505 -33.77 -16.97 -31.42
N GLY A 506 -33.58 -17.45 -32.65
CA GLY A 506 -32.57 -16.92 -33.56
C GLY A 506 -32.80 -17.27 -35.02
N ILE A 507 -31.98 -16.67 -35.88
CA ILE A 507 -31.89 -16.92 -37.32
C ILE A 507 -30.43 -17.26 -37.63
N ALA A 508 -30.21 -18.41 -38.26
CA ALA A 508 -28.90 -18.88 -38.70
C ALA A 508 -28.86 -19.02 -40.23
N LEU A 509 -27.75 -18.62 -40.84
CA LEU A 509 -27.42 -18.86 -42.25
C LEU A 509 -26.19 -19.78 -42.29
N GLU A 510 -26.25 -20.85 -43.07
CA GLU A 510 -25.08 -21.71 -43.31
C GLU A 510 -24.01 -21.00 -44.15
N GLY A 511 -22.75 -21.45 -44.03
CA GLY A 511 -21.60 -20.74 -44.61
C GLY A 511 -21.63 -20.61 -46.13
N ASP A 512 -22.15 -21.61 -46.81
CA ASP A 512 -22.35 -21.59 -48.27
C ASP A 512 -23.56 -20.74 -48.70
N GLY A 513 -24.32 -20.18 -47.76
CA GLY A 513 -25.56 -19.46 -48.00
C GLY A 513 -26.70 -20.35 -48.50
N SER A 514 -26.54 -21.68 -48.48
CA SER A 514 -27.49 -22.62 -49.07
C SER A 514 -28.76 -22.79 -48.25
N SER A 515 -28.67 -22.60 -46.93
CA SER A 515 -29.80 -22.78 -46.02
C SER A 515 -29.89 -21.71 -44.92
N ILE A 516 -31.11 -21.24 -44.68
CA ILE A 516 -31.50 -20.36 -43.58
C ILE A 516 -32.35 -21.18 -42.62
N ARG A 517 -32.08 -21.07 -41.32
CA ARG A 517 -32.85 -21.72 -40.25
C ARG A 517 -33.31 -20.68 -39.24
N GLU A 518 -34.56 -20.75 -38.83
CA GLU A 518 -35.17 -19.83 -37.86
C GLU A 518 -35.96 -20.61 -36.81
N GLY A 519 -35.81 -20.26 -35.53
CA GLY A 519 -36.55 -20.89 -34.44
C GLY A 519 -35.76 -20.90 -33.14
N LEU A 520 -36.05 -21.88 -32.28
CA LEU A 520 -35.40 -22.02 -30.98
C LEU A 520 -34.08 -22.78 -31.09
N PHE A 521 -33.00 -22.21 -30.58
CA PHE A 521 -31.67 -22.80 -30.53
C PHE A 521 -31.30 -23.23 -29.11
N LEU A 522 -30.54 -24.32 -29.00
CA LEU A 522 -29.86 -24.74 -27.78
C LEU A 522 -28.46 -25.24 -28.18
N PHE A 523 -27.42 -24.61 -27.64
CA PHE A 523 -26.03 -24.89 -27.99
C PHE A 523 -25.76 -24.84 -29.51
N GLY A 524 -26.34 -23.84 -30.19
CA GLY A 524 -26.17 -23.64 -31.64
C GLY A 524 -26.91 -24.61 -32.54
N ARG A 525 -27.77 -25.46 -31.98
CA ARG A 525 -28.59 -26.40 -32.74
C ARG A 525 -30.07 -26.07 -32.58
N LEU A 526 -30.82 -26.14 -33.68
CA LEU A 526 -32.26 -25.91 -33.68
C LEU A 526 -32.96 -27.01 -32.85
N GLN A 527 -33.90 -26.62 -32.02
CA GLN A 527 -34.69 -27.44 -31.11
C GLN A 527 -36.16 -27.06 -31.18
N SER A 528 -37.04 -27.98 -30.78
CA SER A 528 -38.49 -27.73 -30.70
C SER A 528 -39.03 -27.28 -32.06
N PHE A 529 -39.89 -26.27 -32.12
CA PHE A 529 -40.46 -25.80 -33.38
C PHE A 529 -39.53 -24.79 -34.09
N GLY A 530 -39.38 -24.95 -35.40
CA GLY A 530 -38.60 -24.04 -36.24
C GLY A 530 -38.81 -24.26 -37.73
N SER A 531 -38.26 -23.37 -38.53
CA SER A 531 -38.33 -23.40 -39.98
C SER A 531 -36.95 -23.41 -40.61
N SER A 532 -36.82 -24.04 -41.78
CA SER A 532 -35.64 -23.93 -42.63
C SER A 532 -36.03 -23.63 -44.07
N ARG A 533 -35.22 -22.84 -44.78
CA ARG A 533 -35.34 -22.58 -46.21
C ARG A 533 -34.01 -22.92 -46.86
N SER A 534 -34.02 -23.80 -47.85
CA SER A 534 -32.88 -24.16 -48.68
C SER A 534 -33.21 -24.02 -50.16
N HIS A 535 -32.23 -24.24 -51.05
CA HIS A 535 -32.49 -24.38 -52.49
C HIS A 535 -33.39 -25.59 -52.80
N ASN A 536 -33.31 -26.64 -52.00
CA ASN A 536 -33.99 -27.91 -52.26
C ASN A 536 -35.41 -27.94 -51.70
N ASP A 537 -35.67 -27.23 -50.60
CA ASP A 537 -36.97 -27.24 -49.91
C ASP A 537 -37.13 -26.13 -48.86
N MET A 538 -38.38 -25.91 -48.45
CA MET A 538 -38.77 -25.18 -47.26
C MET A 538 -39.43 -26.13 -46.26
N TYR A 539 -38.94 -26.18 -45.03
CA TYR A 539 -39.50 -27.03 -43.97
C TYR A 539 -39.97 -26.19 -42.79
N THR A 540 -41.11 -26.53 -42.21
CA THR A 540 -41.60 -25.98 -40.94
C THR A 540 -42.13 -27.11 -40.09
N GLY A 541 -41.60 -27.28 -38.87
CA GLY A 541 -41.99 -28.39 -37.99
C GLY A 541 -41.11 -28.50 -36.77
N THR A 542 -41.12 -29.68 -36.15
CA THR A 542 -40.29 -29.95 -34.97
C THR A 542 -38.85 -30.35 -35.35
N TRP A 543 -37.92 -30.04 -34.46
CA TRP A 543 -36.49 -30.22 -34.58
C TRP A 543 -35.92 -30.77 -33.28
N LEU A 544 -34.93 -31.64 -33.40
CA LEU A 544 -34.16 -32.17 -32.28
C LEU A 544 -32.70 -32.25 -32.71
N ASP A 545 -31.83 -31.59 -31.96
CA ASP A 545 -30.38 -31.60 -32.20
C ASP A 545 -29.99 -31.13 -33.62
N GLY A 546 -30.69 -30.11 -34.13
CA GLY A 546 -30.44 -29.56 -35.47
C GLY A 546 -30.94 -30.43 -36.63
N LYS A 547 -31.66 -31.52 -36.35
CA LYS A 547 -32.26 -32.42 -37.35
C LYS A 547 -33.79 -32.36 -37.28
N ARG A 548 -34.44 -32.54 -38.43
CA ARG A 548 -35.91 -32.64 -38.52
C ARG A 548 -36.39 -33.83 -37.68
N GLN A 549 -37.42 -33.62 -36.88
CA GLN A 549 -37.94 -34.61 -35.94
C GLN A 549 -39.45 -34.42 -35.81
N GLY A 550 -40.23 -35.47 -35.52
CA GLY A 550 -41.66 -35.35 -35.26
C GLY A 550 -42.45 -34.93 -36.51
N VAL A 551 -43.51 -34.14 -36.33
CA VAL A 551 -44.39 -33.75 -37.45
C VAL A 551 -43.88 -32.46 -38.09
N GLY A 552 -43.78 -32.44 -39.41
CA GLY A 552 -43.38 -31.25 -40.16
C GLY A 552 -43.97 -31.19 -41.56
N VAL A 553 -44.03 -29.98 -42.11
CA VAL A 553 -44.50 -29.67 -43.46
C VAL A 553 -43.30 -29.24 -44.30
N THR A 554 -43.12 -29.87 -45.46
CA THR A 554 -42.07 -29.54 -46.44
C THR A 554 -42.71 -29.05 -47.73
N SER A 555 -42.25 -27.93 -48.25
CA SER A 555 -42.63 -27.40 -49.56
C SER A 555 -41.43 -27.46 -50.49
N LEU A 556 -41.60 -28.07 -51.66
CA LEU A 556 -40.56 -28.26 -52.66
C LEU A 556 -40.61 -27.11 -53.72
N PRO A 557 -39.49 -26.84 -54.42
CA PRO A 557 -39.42 -25.78 -55.43
C PRO A 557 -40.40 -25.93 -56.60
N ASP A 558 -40.84 -27.15 -56.89
CA ASP A 558 -41.83 -27.46 -57.92
C ASP A 558 -43.27 -27.09 -57.52
N GLY A 559 -43.50 -26.63 -56.28
CA GLY A 559 -44.81 -26.29 -55.72
C GLY A 559 -45.47 -27.41 -54.91
N THR A 560 -44.84 -28.58 -54.83
CA THR A 560 -45.35 -29.73 -54.07
C THR A 560 -45.23 -29.48 -52.56
N VAL A 561 -46.25 -29.86 -51.77
CA VAL A 561 -46.28 -29.69 -50.31
C VAL A 561 -46.61 -31.02 -49.63
N MET A 562 -45.74 -31.47 -48.73
CA MET A 562 -45.91 -32.73 -48.00
C MET A 562 -45.90 -32.52 -46.48
N ARG A 563 -46.83 -33.15 -45.77
CA ARG A 563 -46.84 -33.26 -44.31
C ARG A 563 -46.51 -34.70 -43.92
N SER A 564 -45.41 -34.87 -43.19
CA SER A 564 -44.85 -36.18 -42.84
C SER A 564 -44.31 -36.22 -41.42
N ILE A 565 -44.02 -37.44 -40.94
CA ILE A 565 -43.31 -37.70 -39.67
C ILE A 565 -41.82 -37.86 -39.99
N TRP A 566 -40.97 -37.22 -39.20
CA TRP A 566 -39.51 -37.17 -39.34
C TRP A 566 -38.82 -37.79 -38.13
N HIS A 567 -37.72 -38.50 -38.35
CA HIS A 567 -36.87 -38.98 -37.28
C HIS A 567 -35.41 -38.83 -37.67
N ARG A 568 -34.66 -38.03 -36.89
CA ARG A 568 -33.23 -37.74 -37.11
C ARG A 568 -32.90 -37.26 -38.53
N GLY A 569 -33.76 -36.44 -39.13
CA GLY A 569 -33.56 -35.85 -40.44
C GLY A 569 -34.15 -36.66 -41.60
N GLU A 570 -34.54 -37.92 -41.37
CA GLU A 570 -35.11 -38.78 -42.41
C GLU A 570 -36.65 -38.85 -42.29
N PRO A 571 -37.38 -38.76 -43.41
CA PRO A 571 -38.82 -39.01 -43.40
C PRO A 571 -39.08 -40.47 -43.01
N GLN A 572 -40.10 -40.69 -42.18
CA GLN A 572 -40.49 -42.02 -41.73
C GLN A 572 -41.67 -42.54 -42.55
N ASP A 573 -41.69 -43.85 -42.73
CA ASP A 573 -42.86 -44.56 -43.24
C ASP A 573 -44.08 -44.28 -42.34
N GLY A 574 -45.25 -44.15 -42.96
CA GLY A 574 -46.49 -43.88 -42.24
C GLY A 574 -47.50 -43.08 -43.04
N PHE A 575 -48.47 -42.49 -42.34
CA PHE A 575 -49.51 -41.68 -42.96
C PHE A 575 -48.97 -40.30 -43.33
N VAL A 576 -49.15 -39.90 -44.59
CA VAL A 576 -48.74 -38.58 -45.10
C VAL A 576 -49.91 -37.86 -45.74
N HIS A 577 -49.83 -36.52 -45.77
CA HIS A 577 -50.71 -35.68 -46.57
C HIS A 577 -49.85 -34.95 -47.61
N TYR A 578 -50.03 -35.30 -48.88
CA TYR A 578 -49.18 -34.91 -50.00
C TYR A 578 -50.01 -34.13 -51.03
N ARG A 579 -49.64 -32.89 -51.30
CA ARG A 579 -50.26 -32.05 -52.33
C ARG A 579 -49.27 -31.83 -53.46
N TYR A 580 -49.57 -32.40 -54.62
CA TYR A 580 -48.74 -32.30 -55.81
C TYR A 580 -48.87 -30.92 -56.47
N ASN A 581 -47.86 -30.57 -57.27
CA ASN A 581 -47.85 -29.30 -58.03
C ASN A 581 -48.99 -29.19 -59.05
N ASN A 582 -49.49 -30.30 -59.57
CA ASN A 582 -50.59 -30.38 -60.53
C ASN A 582 -51.97 -30.16 -59.87
N GLY A 583 -52.03 -30.07 -58.53
CA GLY A 583 -53.26 -29.91 -57.76
C GLY A 583 -53.80 -31.19 -57.13
N ASP A 584 -53.24 -32.36 -57.45
CA ASP A 584 -53.64 -33.63 -56.85
C ASP A 584 -53.30 -33.65 -55.35
N VAL A 585 -54.13 -34.31 -54.54
CA VAL A 585 -53.95 -34.46 -53.09
C VAL A 585 -54.06 -35.92 -52.72
N TYR A 586 -53.00 -36.47 -52.12
CA TYR A 586 -52.97 -37.80 -51.56
C TYR A 586 -52.95 -37.75 -50.03
N GLU A 587 -53.78 -38.58 -49.40
CA GLU A 587 -53.82 -38.81 -47.96
C GLU A 587 -53.82 -40.32 -47.70
N GLY A 588 -52.75 -40.86 -47.14
CA GLY A 588 -52.65 -42.31 -46.96
C GLY A 588 -51.30 -42.80 -46.50
N SER A 589 -51.16 -44.11 -46.41
CA SER A 589 -49.93 -44.78 -46.01
C SER A 589 -48.84 -44.65 -47.10
N TRP A 590 -47.59 -44.55 -46.64
CA TRP A 590 -46.39 -44.34 -47.46
C TRP A 590 -45.24 -45.16 -46.87
N SER A 591 -44.49 -45.86 -47.71
CA SER A 591 -43.32 -46.64 -47.30
C SER A 591 -42.25 -46.64 -48.38
N CYS A 592 -40.97 -46.51 -47.99
CA CYS A 592 -39.82 -46.52 -48.90
C CYS A 592 -39.94 -45.50 -50.05
N GLY A 593 -40.56 -44.35 -49.81
CA GLY A 593 -40.75 -43.31 -50.81
C GLY A 593 -41.92 -43.53 -51.78
N LEU A 594 -42.72 -44.60 -51.62
CA LEU A 594 -43.88 -44.91 -52.47
C LEU A 594 -45.19 -44.99 -51.65
N ARG A 595 -46.34 -44.72 -52.29
CA ARG A 595 -47.66 -44.97 -51.69
C ARG A 595 -47.86 -46.47 -51.47
N CYS A 596 -48.36 -46.82 -50.29
CA CYS A 596 -48.63 -48.21 -49.90
C CYS A 596 -49.85 -48.29 -48.97
N GLY A 597 -50.38 -49.48 -48.70
CA GLY A 597 -51.49 -49.67 -47.76
C GLY A 597 -52.75 -48.90 -48.19
N SER A 598 -53.57 -48.44 -47.24
CA SER A 598 -54.78 -47.68 -47.57
C SER A 598 -54.49 -46.19 -47.79
N GLY A 599 -55.13 -45.59 -48.78
CA GLY A 599 -54.99 -44.16 -49.09
C GLY A 599 -56.05 -43.61 -50.03
N THR A 600 -56.23 -42.29 -49.98
CA THR A 600 -57.13 -41.52 -50.84
C THR A 600 -56.32 -40.59 -51.73
N LEU A 601 -56.50 -40.68 -53.05
CA LEU A 601 -55.97 -39.73 -54.02
C LEU A 601 -57.11 -38.93 -54.64
N ARG A 602 -57.11 -37.62 -54.45
CA ARG A 602 -58.02 -36.67 -55.10
C ARG A 602 -57.26 -36.03 -56.26
N PHE A 603 -57.77 -36.16 -57.46
CA PHE A 603 -57.17 -35.56 -58.63
C PHE A 603 -57.66 -34.12 -58.81
N ALA A 604 -56.86 -33.29 -59.48
CA ALA A 604 -57.18 -31.90 -59.77
C ALA A 604 -58.42 -31.74 -60.66
N ASP A 605 -58.77 -32.77 -61.44
CA ASP A 605 -59.98 -32.82 -62.28
C ASP A 605 -61.27 -33.11 -61.49
N GLY A 606 -61.16 -33.40 -60.19
CA GLY A 606 -62.27 -33.71 -59.30
C GLY A 606 -62.51 -35.21 -59.09
N SER A 607 -61.85 -36.10 -59.84
CA SER A 607 -61.92 -37.54 -59.61
C SER A 607 -61.23 -37.95 -58.30
N VAL A 608 -61.64 -39.06 -57.70
CA VAL A 608 -61.14 -39.53 -56.39
C VAL A 608 -60.96 -41.04 -56.40
N TYR A 609 -59.79 -41.52 -56.00
CA TYR A 609 -59.55 -42.92 -55.67
C TYR A 609 -59.43 -43.10 -54.16
N VAL A 610 -60.15 -44.05 -53.56
CA VAL A 610 -60.02 -44.47 -52.16
C VAL A 610 -59.82 -45.97 -52.14
N GLY A 611 -58.66 -46.45 -51.68
CA GLY A 611 -58.39 -47.90 -51.70
C GLY A 611 -57.01 -48.28 -51.23
N GLU A 612 -56.65 -49.53 -51.48
CA GLU A 612 -55.32 -50.05 -51.22
C GLU A 612 -54.31 -49.65 -52.32
N TRP A 613 -53.04 -49.58 -51.93
CA TRP A 613 -51.89 -49.13 -52.72
C TRP A 613 -50.72 -50.08 -52.48
N LEU A 614 -49.95 -50.34 -53.54
CA LEU A 614 -48.68 -51.06 -53.47
C LEU A 614 -47.72 -50.46 -54.49
N ASP A 615 -46.55 -50.01 -54.04
CA ASP A 615 -45.49 -49.42 -54.87
C ASP A 615 -46.02 -48.36 -55.85
N ASP A 616 -46.72 -47.35 -55.31
CA ASP A 616 -47.31 -46.22 -56.06
C ASP A 616 -48.48 -46.56 -56.99
N LYS A 617 -48.96 -47.80 -56.96
CA LYS A 617 -50.05 -48.26 -57.83
C LYS A 617 -51.27 -48.67 -57.02
N PRO A 618 -52.49 -48.32 -57.46
CA PRO A 618 -53.72 -48.92 -56.94
C PRO A 618 -53.62 -50.45 -56.91
N HIS A 619 -53.92 -51.05 -55.76
CA HIS A 619 -53.84 -52.49 -55.51
C HIS A 619 -54.97 -52.91 -54.57
N GLY A 620 -55.33 -54.19 -54.52
CA GLY A 620 -56.33 -54.71 -53.59
C GLY A 620 -57.71 -54.08 -53.78
N CYS A 621 -58.47 -53.92 -52.69
CA CYS A 621 -59.81 -53.35 -52.75
C CYS A 621 -59.77 -51.82 -52.86
N GLY A 622 -60.48 -51.25 -53.85
CA GLY A 622 -60.52 -49.81 -54.06
C GLY A 622 -61.80 -49.31 -54.72
N CYS A 623 -62.05 -48.02 -54.55
CA CYS A 623 -63.21 -47.26 -55.02
C CYS A 623 -62.71 -46.05 -55.82
N PHE A 624 -63.04 -45.97 -57.10
CA PHE A 624 -62.72 -44.83 -57.96
C PHE A 624 -64.00 -44.09 -58.35
N THR A 625 -64.09 -42.82 -57.99
CA THR A 625 -65.14 -41.89 -58.43
C THR A 625 -64.56 -40.98 -59.50
N ASP A 626 -65.16 -40.95 -60.69
CA ASP A 626 -64.71 -40.07 -61.77
C ASP A 626 -65.13 -38.60 -61.54
N ALA A 627 -64.70 -37.68 -62.44
CA ALA A 627 -65.02 -36.26 -62.34
C ALA A 627 -66.52 -35.93 -62.52
N CYS A 628 -67.29 -36.86 -63.10
CA CYS A 628 -68.74 -36.73 -63.31
C CYS A 628 -69.56 -37.25 -62.12
N GLY A 629 -68.93 -38.00 -61.20
CA GLY A 629 -69.55 -38.58 -60.01
C GLY A 629 -69.89 -40.07 -60.11
N GLU A 630 -69.56 -40.74 -61.22
CA GLU A 630 -69.74 -42.20 -61.34
C GLU A 630 -68.72 -42.92 -60.48
N THR A 631 -69.17 -43.92 -59.70
CA THR A 631 -68.32 -44.60 -58.71
C THR A 631 -68.16 -46.08 -59.04
N HIS A 632 -66.91 -46.54 -59.13
CA HIS A 632 -66.52 -47.90 -59.44
C HIS A 632 -65.81 -48.55 -58.26
N VAL A 633 -66.40 -49.62 -57.70
CA VAL A 633 -65.82 -50.40 -56.60
C VAL A 633 -65.38 -51.76 -57.12
N GLY A 634 -64.13 -52.15 -56.86
CA GLY A 634 -63.59 -53.44 -57.28
C GLY A 634 -62.15 -53.72 -56.82
N GLU A 635 -61.58 -54.82 -57.32
CA GLU A 635 -60.19 -55.21 -57.07
C GLU A 635 -59.22 -54.56 -58.07
N TRP A 636 -58.05 -54.17 -57.60
CA TRP A 636 -56.98 -53.55 -58.36
C TRP A 636 -55.71 -54.38 -58.24
N PHE A 637 -54.95 -54.50 -59.32
CA PHE A 637 -53.63 -55.15 -59.29
C PHE A 637 -52.67 -54.37 -60.16
N THR A 638 -51.61 -53.84 -59.53
CA THR A 638 -50.54 -53.07 -60.20
C THR A 638 -51.07 -51.89 -61.03
N GLY A 639 -52.08 -51.19 -60.51
CA GLY A 639 -52.66 -49.98 -61.11
C GLY A 639 -53.70 -50.24 -62.20
N VAL A 640 -53.98 -51.52 -62.49
CA VAL A 640 -55.04 -51.93 -63.42
C VAL A 640 -56.18 -52.54 -62.61
N GLN A 641 -57.39 -52.03 -62.82
CA GLN A 641 -58.61 -52.61 -62.27
C GLN A 641 -58.78 -54.04 -62.84
N GLN A 642 -58.87 -55.03 -61.96
CA GLN A 642 -58.98 -56.44 -62.34
C GLN A 642 -60.45 -56.82 -62.57
N ASN A 643 -60.66 -57.67 -63.57
CA ASN A 643 -61.98 -58.10 -64.01
C ASN A 643 -62.43 -59.35 -63.22
N VAL A 644 -63.20 -59.22 -62.13
CA VAL A 644 -63.72 -60.42 -61.44
C VAL A 644 -65.13 -60.29 -60.87
N ARG A 645 -65.53 -59.16 -60.26
CA ARG A 645 -66.91 -58.78 -59.89
C ARG A 645 -66.84 -57.43 -59.20
N GLY A 646 -67.73 -56.48 -59.51
CA GLY A 646 -67.67 -55.13 -58.94
C GLY A 646 -69.01 -54.43 -58.91
N LYS A 647 -69.05 -53.26 -58.28
CA LYS A 647 -70.22 -52.37 -58.26
C LYS A 647 -69.94 -51.08 -59.03
N ILE A 648 -70.87 -50.66 -59.88
CA ILE A 648 -70.86 -49.37 -60.56
C ILE A 648 -72.09 -48.59 -60.11
N TYR A 649 -71.90 -47.38 -59.58
CA TYR A 649 -72.96 -46.45 -59.27
C TYR A 649 -72.96 -45.35 -60.34
N PHE A 650 -74.07 -45.22 -61.04
CA PHE A 650 -74.25 -44.22 -62.10
C PHE A 650 -74.84 -42.92 -61.53
N VAL A 651 -74.64 -41.81 -62.25
CA VAL A 651 -75.10 -40.47 -61.83
C VAL A 651 -76.63 -40.40 -61.66
N ASP A 652 -77.38 -41.22 -62.41
CA ASP A 652 -78.85 -41.29 -62.32
C ASP A 652 -79.35 -42.04 -61.06
N GLY A 653 -78.43 -42.53 -60.22
CA GLY A 653 -78.72 -43.28 -59.00
C GLY A 653 -78.89 -44.79 -59.22
N SER A 654 -78.73 -45.29 -60.45
CA SER A 654 -78.70 -46.72 -60.72
C SER A 654 -77.39 -47.37 -60.26
N MET A 655 -77.45 -48.65 -59.89
CA MET A 655 -76.33 -49.42 -59.37
C MET A 655 -76.24 -50.77 -60.07
N TYR A 656 -75.12 -51.05 -60.72
CA TYR A 656 -74.82 -52.35 -61.30
C TYR A 656 -73.90 -53.16 -60.38
N GLU A 657 -74.22 -54.42 -60.12
CA GLU A 657 -73.41 -55.38 -59.38
C GLU A 657 -73.21 -56.65 -60.22
N GLY A 658 -71.98 -56.92 -60.67
CA GLY A 658 -71.72 -58.06 -61.56
C GLY A 658 -70.32 -58.07 -62.14
N ASP A 659 -70.09 -58.83 -63.21
CA ASP A 659 -68.81 -58.78 -63.89
C ASP A 659 -68.64 -57.40 -64.56
N VAL A 660 -67.43 -56.85 -64.54
CA VAL A 660 -67.14 -55.53 -65.09
C VAL A 660 -65.92 -55.69 -65.99
N CYS A 661 -65.97 -55.10 -67.19
CA CYS A 661 -64.85 -55.08 -68.12
C CYS A 661 -64.71 -53.67 -68.70
N ASN A 662 -63.50 -53.10 -68.68
CA ASN A 662 -63.22 -51.74 -69.15
C ASN A 662 -64.16 -50.66 -68.56
N ARG A 663 -64.45 -50.76 -67.25
CA ARG A 663 -65.35 -49.85 -66.50
C ARG A 663 -66.82 -49.88 -66.94
N GLN A 664 -67.24 -50.87 -67.71
CA GLN A 664 -68.63 -51.04 -68.14
C GLN A 664 -69.19 -52.38 -67.64
N PRO A 665 -70.52 -52.46 -67.38
CA PRO A 665 -71.19 -53.74 -67.12
C PRO A 665 -70.85 -54.81 -68.18
N HIS A 666 -70.38 -55.98 -67.76
CA HIS A 666 -70.01 -57.09 -68.63
C HIS A 666 -70.33 -58.43 -67.96
N GLY A 667 -70.38 -59.56 -68.66
CA GLY A 667 -70.65 -60.87 -68.01
C GLY A 667 -71.95 -60.89 -67.20
N LYS A 668 -72.06 -61.70 -66.14
CA LYS A 668 -73.30 -61.80 -65.37
C LYS A 668 -73.38 -60.73 -64.27
N GLY A 669 -74.53 -60.07 -64.15
CA GLY A 669 -74.76 -59.05 -63.13
C GLY A 669 -76.21 -58.63 -62.94
N CYS A 670 -76.42 -57.75 -61.97
CA CYS A 670 -77.70 -57.16 -61.57
C CYS A 670 -77.61 -55.63 -61.63
N LEU A 671 -78.45 -54.99 -62.46
CA LEU A 671 -78.60 -53.53 -62.50
C LEU A 671 -79.86 -53.12 -61.72
N HIS A 672 -79.70 -52.30 -60.70
CA HIS A 672 -80.74 -51.74 -59.85
C HIS A 672 -80.98 -50.28 -60.24
N PHE A 673 -82.24 -49.88 -60.42
CA PHE A 673 -82.62 -48.48 -60.63
C PHE A 673 -83.15 -47.84 -59.34
N PRO A 674 -83.13 -46.50 -59.22
CA PRO A 674 -83.64 -45.79 -58.04
C PRO A 674 -85.11 -46.07 -57.70
N ASP A 675 -85.90 -46.45 -58.70
CA ASP A 675 -87.33 -46.77 -58.56
C ASP A 675 -87.59 -48.18 -58.00
N GLY A 676 -86.53 -48.94 -57.69
CA GLY A 676 -86.58 -50.29 -57.15
C GLY A 676 -86.56 -51.40 -58.21
N THR A 677 -86.52 -51.06 -59.50
CA THR A 677 -86.44 -52.04 -60.60
C THR A 677 -85.08 -52.72 -60.62
N VAL A 678 -85.04 -54.05 -60.77
CA VAL A 678 -83.81 -54.86 -60.82
C VAL A 678 -83.76 -55.70 -62.09
N PHE A 679 -82.66 -55.60 -62.84
CA PHE A 679 -82.39 -56.39 -64.05
C PHE A 679 -81.19 -57.32 -63.82
N GLU A 680 -81.45 -58.62 -63.69
CA GLU A 680 -80.42 -59.67 -63.64
C GLU A 680 -80.23 -60.28 -65.03
N GLY A 681 -78.99 -60.41 -65.50
CA GLY A 681 -78.70 -60.98 -66.82
C GLY A 681 -77.24 -60.87 -67.23
N THR A 682 -76.95 -61.11 -68.51
CA THR A 682 -75.59 -61.00 -69.06
C THR A 682 -75.40 -59.63 -69.68
N PHE A 683 -74.34 -58.90 -69.38
CA PHE A 683 -74.03 -57.61 -69.96
C PHE A 683 -72.83 -57.76 -70.89
N LYS A 684 -72.77 -56.97 -71.97
CA LYS A 684 -71.60 -56.92 -72.84
C LYS A 684 -71.32 -55.48 -73.22
N ASN A 685 -70.23 -54.95 -72.67
CA ASN A 685 -69.76 -53.57 -72.91
C ASN A 685 -70.86 -52.53 -72.58
N GLY A 686 -71.46 -52.67 -71.39
CA GLY A 686 -72.49 -51.77 -70.87
C GLY A 686 -73.91 -52.02 -71.37
N ILE A 687 -74.11 -52.97 -72.28
CA ILE A 687 -75.43 -53.27 -72.85
C ILE A 687 -75.95 -54.58 -72.26
N TYR A 688 -77.19 -54.57 -71.76
CA TYR A 688 -77.90 -55.78 -71.32
C TYR A 688 -78.14 -56.72 -72.50
N ALA A 689 -77.65 -57.95 -72.39
CA ALA A 689 -77.81 -59.05 -73.33
C ALA A 689 -78.57 -60.19 -72.64
N VAL A 690 -79.71 -60.56 -73.25
CA VAL A 690 -80.66 -61.56 -72.72
C VAL A 690 -80.00 -62.91 -72.52
#